data_AF-A0A9D2S2C2-F1
#
_entry.id   AF-A0A9D2S2C2-F1
#
_cell.length_a   1.000
_cell.length_b   1.000
_cell.length_c   1.000
_cell.angle_alpha   90.00
_cell.angle_beta   90.00
_cell.angle_gamma   90.00
#
_symmetry.space_group_name_H-M   'P 1'
#
loop_
_entity.id
_entity.type
_entity.pdbx_description
1 polymer ?
#
loop_
_entity_poly.entity_id
_entity_poly.type
_entity_poly.pdbx_seq_one_letter_code
_entity_poly.pdbx_strand_id
1 'polypeptide(L)'
;MAIKIALAGNPNSGKTTLFNDLTGSNQYVGNWPGVTVEKKEGRLKGNKDVIIQDLPGIYSLSPYTLEEVVSREYLVTEKPDAILNIIDGTNIERNLYLTTQLIELGIPVVMAVNMIDLVRKNGDKIDLAKLSKQLGCQAVEISALKGEGSLKAAEMAVAAAKAGKAGDLPHVFTGSVEHAIAHIEESIQGNVDGRFLRWYAVKLFERDEKVQQELGLGKAVMDHIEGHIADCEKEMDDDAESIITNQRYAYINKVVTAAVHKKARADNMTASDKIDRIVTNRVAALPIFAVVMFLIYAIAMGSLPVSIGTMATDWTNDVLFGEVVPPAIQGFMESVGCAPWLTGLVVDGIVAGVGAVLGFVPQMLVLFFLLSILEDVGYMSRIAFIMDRVFRKFGLSGKSFIPMLVGTGCGVPGVMASRTIENERDRRMTIMTTCFIPCSAKMPIIGLFAGALFGGSALVSVSAYFIGVAAIIVSGIILKKTKLFAGDPAPFVMELPAYHIPAWGNVLRATWERGWSFIKRAGTVILASTVVLWFLQGFGFTDGKFGMVPDNNTSLLAGIGGAISFLFAPLGFGTWQPTVASFTGLISKENFVGTLGVLYGFAEVAETGDEIWANIAADFTPLSAYSCMIFNLLCAPCFAAMGAIKREMNNGKWTAIAIGYMCLLAYCTSLVVYQIGGLFTGEVTFGLGSVVAFAVLAFALYLLVRPNKYDETHVRLDTRKLVNSK
;
A
#
# COMPACT_ATOMS: atom_id res chain seq x y z
N MET A 1 -17.60 36.35 -15.24
CA MET A 1 -16.67 35.25 -14.96
C MET A 1 -17.11 34.60 -13.67
N ALA A 2 -17.17 33.26 -13.61
CA ALA A 2 -17.49 32.57 -12.36
C ALA A 2 -16.29 32.68 -11.40
N ILE A 3 -16.54 32.98 -10.12
CA ILE A 3 -15.50 33.05 -9.08
C ILE A 3 -15.11 31.61 -8.71
N LYS A 4 -13.82 31.28 -8.81
CA LYS A 4 -13.27 29.98 -8.42
C LYS A 4 -12.67 30.06 -7.03
N ILE A 5 -13.18 29.26 -6.10
CA ILE A 5 -12.66 29.13 -4.73
C ILE A 5 -12.04 27.74 -4.57
N ALA A 6 -10.78 27.69 -4.15
CA ALA A 6 -10.12 26.44 -3.82
C ALA A 6 -10.33 26.10 -2.35
N LEU A 7 -10.83 24.90 -2.07
CA LEU A 7 -10.96 24.36 -0.73
C LEU A 7 -9.68 23.58 -0.38
N ALA A 8 -8.86 24.13 0.51
CA ALA A 8 -7.59 23.54 0.93
C ALA A 8 -7.63 23.19 2.43
N GLY A 9 -6.79 22.26 2.87
CA GLY A 9 -6.65 21.90 4.28
C GLY A 9 -6.05 20.52 4.48
N ASN A 10 -5.73 20.21 5.73
CA ASN A 10 -5.17 18.92 6.10
C ASN A 10 -6.17 17.76 5.90
N PRO A 11 -5.68 16.52 5.70
CA PRO A 11 -6.51 15.34 5.85
C PRO A 11 -7.25 15.36 7.18
N ASN A 12 -8.51 14.90 7.18
CA ASN A 12 -9.38 14.85 8.36
C ASN A 12 -9.75 16.20 9.02
N SER A 13 -9.41 17.36 8.44
CA SER A 13 -9.85 18.67 8.97
C SER A 13 -11.35 18.96 8.80
N GLY A 14 -12.12 18.02 8.23
CA GLY A 14 -13.55 18.17 7.93
C GLY A 14 -13.85 18.80 6.56
N LYS A 15 -12.87 18.81 5.65
CA LYS A 15 -12.97 19.35 4.29
C LYS A 15 -14.13 18.78 3.46
N THR A 16 -14.24 17.46 3.38
CA THR A 16 -15.32 16.81 2.62
C THR A 16 -16.70 17.11 3.22
N THR A 17 -16.79 17.21 4.54
CA THR A 17 -18.03 17.61 5.23
C THR A 17 -18.43 19.04 4.86
N LEU A 18 -17.48 19.98 4.90
CA LEU A 18 -17.74 21.37 4.51
C LEU A 18 -18.10 21.50 3.02
N PHE A 19 -17.39 20.78 2.14
CA PHE A 19 -17.69 20.75 0.71
C PHE A 19 -19.14 20.31 0.45
N ASN A 20 -19.56 19.21 1.09
CA ASN A 20 -20.92 18.70 0.96
C ASN A 20 -21.99 19.68 1.47
N ASP A 21 -21.71 20.36 2.59
CA ASP A 21 -22.61 21.38 3.16
C ASP A 21 -22.75 22.59 2.22
N LEU A 22 -21.65 23.02 1.59
CA LEU A 22 -21.61 24.18 0.69
C LEU A 22 -22.21 23.90 -0.68
N THR A 23 -22.08 22.70 -1.25
CA THR A 23 -22.49 22.41 -2.63
C THR A 23 -23.78 21.58 -2.73
N GLY A 24 -24.17 20.87 -1.66
CA GLY A 24 -25.26 19.91 -1.69
C GLY A 24 -25.06 18.83 -2.77
N SER A 25 -26.12 18.48 -3.50
CA SER A 25 -26.10 17.46 -4.55
C SER A 25 -25.52 17.91 -5.89
N ASN A 26 -25.15 19.18 -6.06
CA ASN A 26 -24.62 19.72 -7.32
C ASN A 26 -23.09 19.57 -7.40
N GLN A 27 -22.63 18.31 -7.35
CA GLN A 27 -21.22 17.95 -7.37
C GLN A 27 -20.90 17.14 -8.63
N TYR A 28 -19.76 17.44 -9.23
CA TYR A 28 -19.13 16.63 -10.25
C TYR A 28 -17.90 15.93 -9.66
N VAL A 29 -17.84 14.61 -9.84
CA VAL A 29 -16.73 13.78 -9.37
C VAL A 29 -16.05 13.15 -10.59
N GLY A 30 -14.75 13.43 -10.75
CA GLY A 30 -13.89 12.86 -11.78
C GLY A 30 -12.51 12.56 -11.22
N ASN A 31 -11.52 12.42 -12.10
CA ASN A 31 -10.11 12.30 -11.72
C ASN A 31 -9.34 13.50 -12.28
N TRP A 32 -8.28 13.89 -11.58
CA TRP A 32 -7.32 14.88 -12.12
C TRP A 32 -6.60 14.31 -13.35
N PRO A 33 -6.25 15.15 -14.34
CA PRO A 33 -5.60 14.69 -15.57
C PRO A 33 -4.34 13.86 -15.30
N GLY A 34 -4.26 12.65 -15.87
CA GLY A 34 -3.06 11.81 -15.82
C GLY A 34 -2.79 11.10 -14.48
N VAL A 35 -3.65 11.26 -13.47
CA VAL A 35 -3.47 10.65 -12.13
C VAL A 35 -4.77 10.04 -11.60
N THR A 36 -4.66 9.18 -10.59
CA THR A 36 -5.81 8.52 -9.93
C THR A 36 -6.40 9.33 -8.78
N VAL A 37 -6.00 10.60 -8.64
CA VAL A 37 -6.47 11.49 -7.57
C VAL A 37 -7.88 11.97 -7.93
N GLU A 38 -8.82 11.83 -7.00
CA GLU A 38 -10.21 12.24 -7.17
C GLU A 38 -10.31 13.78 -7.29
N LYS A 39 -11.06 14.26 -8.29
CA LYS A 39 -11.36 15.67 -8.51
C LYS A 39 -12.84 15.91 -8.21
N LYS A 40 -13.15 16.73 -7.19
CA LYS A 40 -14.53 17.15 -6.88
C LYS A 40 -14.71 18.63 -7.12
N GLU A 41 -15.73 18.97 -7.88
CA GLU A 41 -16.10 20.36 -8.19
C GLU A 41 -17.59 20.52 -7.93
N GLY A 42 -18.01 21.64 -7.34
CA GLY A 42 -19.42 21.90 -7.09
C GLY A 42 -19.73 23.39 -7.07
N ARG A 43 -20.99 23.73 -7.32
CA ARG A 43 -21.44 25.13 -7.27
C ARG A 43 -21.93 25.47 -5.87
N LEU A 44 -21.61 26.66 -5.38
CA LEU A 44 -22.05 27.13 -4.06
C LEU A 44 -23.59 27.20 -3.99
N LYS A 45 -24.16 26.66 -2.92
CA LYS A 45 -25.59 26.74 -2.64
C LYS A 45 -26.01 28.19 -2.48
N GLY A 46 -27.00 28.61 -3.27
CA GLY A 46 -27.49 29.99 -3.28
C GLY A 46 -26.72 30.95 -4.20
N ASN A 47 -25.57 30.57 -4.75
CA ASN A 47 -24.82 31.38 -5.71
C ASN A 47 -24.16 30.52 -6.81
N LYS A 48 -24.83 30.42 -7.97
CA LYS A 48 -24.40 29.57 -9.09
C LYS A 48 -23.18 30.09 -9.85
N ASP A 49 -22.77 31.33 -9.58
CA ASP A 49 -21.60 31.97 -10.20
C ASP A 49 -20.31 31.72 -9.40
N VAL A 50 -20.38 30.96 -8.31
CA VAL A 50 -19.23 30.56 -7.50
C VAL A 50 -19.02 29.06 -7.63
N ILE A 51 -17.82 28.68 -8.08
CA ILE A 51 -17.36 27.32 -8.21
C ILE A 51 -16.44 27.01 -7.03
N ILE A 52 -16.74 25.95 -6.29
CA ILE A 52 -15.90 25.42 -5.23
C ILE A 52 -15.16 24.20 -5.79
N GLN A 53 -13.84 24.30 -5.86
CA GLN A 53 -12.97 23.20 -6.21
C GLN A 53 -12.43 22.57 -4.92
N ASP A 54 -12.75 21.31 -4.68
CA ASP A 54 -12.14 20.55 -3.58
C ASP A 54 -10.73 20.14 -4.00
N LEU A 55 -9.72 20.57 -3.24
CA LEU A 55 -8.35 20.06 -3.40
C LEU A 55 -8.16 18.82 -2.53
N PRO A 56 -7.29 17.89 -2.91
CA PRO A 56 -6.85 16.81 -2.03
C PRO A 56 -6.42 17.32 -0.64
N GLY A 57 -6.64 16.53 0.40
CA GLY A 57 -6.14 16.87 1.73
C GLY A 57 -4.62 16.75 1.76
N ILE A 58 -3.92 17.83 2.11
CA ILE A 58 -2.46 17.92 2.02
C ILE A 58 -1.86 18.47 3.32
N TYR A 59 -0.63 18.10 3.64
CA TYR A 59 0.09 18.65 4.81
C TYR A 59 1.04 19.79 4.42
N SER A 60 1.52 19.80 3.18
CA SER A 60 2.45 20.79 2.64
C SER A 60 2.19 21.02 1.15
N LEU A 61 2.86 21.99 0.55
CA LEU A 61 2.98 22.18 -0.90
C LEU A 61 4.29 21.60 -1.45
N SER A 62 4.93 20.68 -0.72
CA SER A 62 6.12 19.97 -1.17
C SER A 62 5.73 18.77 -2.06
N PRO A 63 6.59 18.30 -2.98
CA PRO A 63 6.21 17.33 -4.01
C PRO A 63 6.31 15.86 -3.56
N TYR A 64 5.94 15.54 -2.32
CA TYR A 64 6.11 14.18 -1.77
C TYR A 64 5.01 13.22 -2.19
N THR A 65 3.80 13.74 -2.38
CA THR A 65 2.60 12.96 -2.70
C THR A 65 1.94 13.45 -3.99
N LEU A 66 1.17 12.60 -4.67
CA LEU A 66 0.45 13.02 -5.88
C LEU A 66 -0.60 14.09 -5.54
N GLU A 67 -1.20 13.99 -4.37
CA GLU A 67 -2.16 14.93 -3.81
C GLU A 67 -1.56 16.33 -3.64
N GLU A 68 -0.34 16.43 -3.09
CA GLU A 68 0.37 17.70 -2.96
C GLU A 68 0.77 18.27 -4.30
N VAL A 69 1.26 17.43 -5.23
CA VAL A 69 1.63 17.86 -6.58
C VAL A 69 0.43 18.43 -7.32
N VAL A 70 -0.71 17.73 -7.30
CA VAL A 70 -1.96 18.15 -7.94
C VAL A 70 -2.49 19.45 -7.33
N SER A 71 -2.48 19.54 -5.99
CA SER A 71 -2.96 20.74 -5.29
C SER A 71 -2.08 21.94 -5.61
N ARG A 72 -0.77 21.76 -5.63
CA ARG A 72 0.21 22.78 -6.00
C ARG A 72 0.05 23.24 -7.44
N GLU A 73 -0.01 22.30 -8.39
CA GLU A 73 -0.19 22.60 -9.81
C GLU A 73 -1.50 23.36 -10.06
N TYR A 74 -2.59 22.95 -9.42
CA TYR A 74 -3.84 23.71 -9.49
C TYR A 74 -3.69 25.14 -8.95
N LEU A 75 -3.10 25.31 -7.76
CA LEU A 75 -2.96 26.61 -7.13
C LEU A 75 -2.06 27.57 -7.94
N VAL A 76 -0.98 27.07 -8.53
CA VAL A 76 -0.01 27.87 -9.28
C VAL A 76 -0.45 28.13 -10.73
N THR A 77 -1.02 27.13 -11.41
CA THR A 77 -1.39 27.20 -12.83
C THR A 77 -2.80 27.73 -13.06
N GLU A 78 -3.81 27.22 -12.34
CA GLU A 78 -5.21 27.64 -12.52
C GLU A 78 -5.55 28.95 -11.80
N LYS A 79 -4.71 29.35 -10.83
CA LYS A 79 -4.77 30.62 -10.08
C LYS A 79 -6.21 30.96 -9.62
N PRO A 80 -6.77 30.19 -8.66
CA PRO A 80 -8.11 30.45 -8.14
C PRO A 80 -8.21 31.86 -7.52
N ASP A 81 -9.41 32.42 -7.50
CA ASP A 81 -9.65 33.80 -7.04
C ASP A 81 -9.51 33.93 -5.50
N ALA A 82 -9.78 32.85 -4.76
CA ALA A 82 -9.54 32.77 -3.32
C ALA A 82 -9.31 31.33 -2.86
N ILE A 83 -8.68 31.18 -1.70
CA ILE A 83 -8.49 29.91 -0.99
C ILE A 83 -9.33 29.94 0.29
N LEU A 84 -10.24 28.98 0.44
CA LEU A 84 -10.89 28.68 1.71
C LEU A 84 -10.09 27.56 2.39
N ASN A 85 -9.27 27.93 3.37
CA ASN A 85 -8.37 27.03 4.07
C ASN A 85 -9.02 26.52 5.36
N ILE A 86 -9.19 25.21 5.47
CA ILE A 86 -9.87 24.57 6.60
C ILE A 86 -8.84 24.05 7.59
N ILE A 87 -8.96 24.54 8.81
CA ILE A 87 -8.03 24.30 9.91
C ILE A 87 -8.77 23.53 11.00
N ASP A 88 -8.25 22.37 11.41
CA ASP A 88 -8.75 21.68 12.60
C ASP A 88 -8.38 22.48 13.87
N GLY A 89 -9.39 23.04 14.55
CA GLY A 89 -9.21 23.82 15.77
C GLY A 89 -8.65 22.99 16.94
N THR A 90 -8.79 21.67 16.94
CA THR A 90 -8.22 20.79 17.96
C THR A 90 -6.71 20.57 17.78
N ASN A 91 -6.21 20.69 16.55
CA ASN A 91 -4.80 20.58 16.21
C ASN A 91 -4.30 21.74 15.33
N ILE A 92 -4.51 22.97 15.82
CA ILE A 92 -4.26 24.20 15.07
C ILE A 92 -2.79 24.38 14.66
N GLU A 93 -1.83 24.01 15.51
CA GLU A 93 -0.39 24.19 15.25
C GLU A 93 0.04 23.47 13.97
N ARG A 94 -0.37 22.20 13.82
CA ARG A 94 -0.01 21.43 12.62
C ARG A 94 -0.70 21.95 11.36
N ASN A 95 -1.94 22.43 11.48
CA ASN A 95 -2.71 22.96 10.34
C ASN A 95 -2.17 24.31 9.85
N LEU A 96 -1.61 25.11 10.76
CA LEU A 96 -0.99 26.38 10.41
C LEU A 96 0.26 26.21 9.55
N TYR A 97 0.90 25.04 9.54
CA TYR A 97 2.04 24.78 8.66
C TYR A 97 1.67 24.95 7.19
N LEU A 98 0.65 24.22 6.71
CA LEU A 98 0.11 24.39 5.36
C LEU A 98 -0.36 25.84 5.13
N THR A 99 -0.99 26.42 6.14
CA THR A 99 -1.53 27.79 6.06
C THR A 99 -0.45 28.83 5.72
N THR A 100 0.74 28.72 6.31
CA THR A 100 1.86 29.64 5.99
C THR A 100 2.25 29.56 4.52
N GLN A 101 2.27 28.35 3.94
CA GLN A 101 2.61 28.13 2.54
C GLN A 101 1.52 28.59 1.58
N LEU A 102 0.24 28.45 1.95
CA LEU A 102 -0.89 28.94 1.15
C LEU A 102 -0.91 30.47 1.05
N ILE A 103 -0.53 31.17 2.13
CA ILE A 103 -0.46 32.64 2.17
C ILE A 103 0.68 33.15 1.27
N GLU A 104 1.80 32.41 1.19
CA GLU A 104 2.94 32.75 0.32
C GLU A 104 2.64 32.70 -1.18
N LEU A 105 1.56 32.02 -1.60
CA LEU A 105 1.12 32.00 -2.99
C LEU A 105 0.51 33.34 -3.44
N GLY A 106 0.29 34.29 -2.53
CA GLY A 106 -0.29 35.58 -2.88
C GLY A 106 -1.75 35.50 -3.38
N ILE A 107 -2.45 34.39 -3.12
CA ILE A 107 -3.88 34.22 -3.38
C ILE A 107 -4.64 34.60 -2.09
N PRO A 108 -5.76 35.35 -2.15
CA PRO A 108 -6.52 35.69 -0.96
C PRO A 108 -6.96 34.45 -0.17
N VAL A 109 -6.50 34.31 1.08
CA VAL A 109 -6.81 33.17 1.97
C VAL A 109 -7.85 33.57 3.02
N VAL A 110 -8.85 32.71 3.25
CA VAL A 110 -9.75 32.77 4.40
C VAL A 110 -9.61 31.50 5.21
N MET A 111 -9.31 31.64 6.50
CA MET A 111 -9.16 30.53 7.45
C MET A 111 -10.52 30.16 8.06
N ALA A 112 -10.98 28.95 7.79
CA ALA A 112 -12.15 28.35 8.43
C ALA A 112 -11.70 27.39 9.54
N VAL A 113 -11.71 27.86 10.79
CA VAL A 113 -11.33 27.06 11.96
C VAL A 113 -12.48 26.13 12.32
N ASN A 114 -12.35 24.87 11.93
CA ASN A 114 -13.35 23.82 12.07
C ASN A 114 -13.23 23.06 13.41
N MET A 115 -14.21 22.20 13.67
CA MET A 115 -14.34 21.43 14.91
C MET A 115 -14.42 22.31 16.15
N ILE A 116 -14.96 23.53 16.02
CA ILE A 116 -15.08 24.45 17.16
C ILE A 116 -15.96 23.88 18.28
N ASP A 117 -16.88 22.97 17.96
CA ASP A 117 -17.68 22.22 18.92
C ASP A 117 -16.82 21.32 19.83
N LEU A 118 -15.76 20.70 19.30
CA LEU A 118 -14.80 19.93 20.08
C LEU A 118 -13.87 20.83 20.89
N VAL A 119 -13.40 21.94 20.31
CA VAL A 119 -12.60 22.96 21.01
C VAL A 119 -13.35 23.48 22.24
N ARG A 120 -14.62 23.90 22.05
CA ARG A 120 -15.50 24.35 23.12
C ARG A 120 -15.77 23.25 24.15
N LYS A 121 -15.97 22.00 23.72
CA LYS A 121 -16.16 20.83 24.61
C LYS A 121 -14.92 20.51 25.46
N ASN A 122 -13.72 20.68 24.91
CA ASN A 122 -12.45 20.52 25.61
C ASN A 122 -12.18 21.68 26.59
N GLY A 123 -12.92 22.80 26.45
CA GLY A 123 -12.75 24.00 27.25
C GLY A 123 -11.63 24.92 26.76
N ASP A 124 -11.12 24.69 25.55
CA ASP A 124 -10.10 25.52 24.91
C ASP A 124 -10.77 26.77 24.28
N LYS A 125 -10.01 27.86 24.15
CA LYS A 125 -10.47 29.09 23.50
C LYS A 125 -9.47 29.55 22.44
N ILE A 126 -9.97 29.87 21.24
CA ILE A 126 -9.17 30.37 20.12
C ILE A 126 -9.58 31.82 19.85
N ASP A 127 -8.63 32.73 19.97
CA ASP A 127 -8.80 34.16 19.66
C ASP A 127 -8.56 34.38 18.16
N LEU A 128 -9.64 34.30 17.38
CA LEU A 128 -9.58 34.48 15.93
C LEU A 128 -9.12 35.87 15.49
N ALA A 129 -9.37 36.91 16.28
CA ALA A 129 -8.97 38.27 15.94
C ALA A 129 -7.44 38.41 15.99
N LYS A 130 -6.80 37.84 17.01
CA LYS A 130 -5.34 37.76 17.08
C LYS A 130 -4.76 36.87 15.99
N LEU A 131 -5.36 35.72 15.74
CA LEU A 131 -4.92 34.79 14.70
C LEU A 131 -4.95 35.46 13.32
N SER A 132 -6.05 36.14 13.01
CA SER A 132 -6.24 36.89 11.77
C SER A 132 -5.22 38.03 11.63
N LYS A 133 -4.96 38.77 12.70
CA LYS A 133 -3.99 39.87 12.70
C LYS A 133 -2.55 39.40 12.49
N GLN A 134 -2.15 38.27 13.07
CA GLN A 134 -0.78 37.77 12.92
C GLN A 134 -0.53 37.12 11.57
N LEU A 135 -1.50 36.36 11.04
CA LEU A 135 -1.34 35.66 9.76
C LEU A 135 -1.69 36.52 8.53
N GLY A 136 -2.24 37.73 8.74
CA GLY A 136 -2.58 38.64 7.63
C GLY A 136 -3.81 38.20 6.81
N CYS A 137 -4.59 37.24 7.30
CA CYS A 137 -5.74 36.68 6.59
C CYS A 137 -6.98 36.60 7.48
N GLN A 138 -8.18 36.58 6.88
CA GLN A 138 -9.44 36.57 7.65
C GLN A 138 -9.67 35.19 8.28
N ALA A 139 -10.23 35.16 9.50
CA ALA A 139 -10.51 33.92 10.22
C ALA A 139 -11.98 33.84 10.66
N VAL A 140 -12.59 32.65 10.58
CA VAL A 140 -13.97 32.38 11.01
C VAL A 140 -14.07 31.01 11.68
N GLU A 141 -14.89 30.92 12.73
CA GLU A 141 -15.19 29.64 13.40
C GLU A 141 -16.28 28.91 12.62
N ILE A 142 -16.09 27.61 12.40
CA ILE A 142 -17.09 26.74 11.81
C ILE A 142 -17.22 25.42 12.59
N SER A 143 -18.39 24.79 12.48
CA SER A 143 -18.59 23.39 12.80
C SER A 143 -19.29 22.73 11.63
N ALA A 144 -18.51 22.11 10.74
CA ALA A 144 -19.04 21.47 9.53
C ALA A 144 -20.04 20.34 9.87
N LEU A 145 -19.86 19.66 11.01
CA LEU A 145 -20.78 18.61 11.48
C LEU A 145 -22.15 19.18 11.88
N LYS A 146 -22.18 20.40 12.44
CA LYS A 146 -23.41 21.08 12.90
C LYS A 146 -23.97 22.07 11.87
N GLY A 147 -23.29 22.30 10.75
CA GLY A 147 -23.63 23.34 9.77
C GLY A 147 -23.46 24.77 10.31
N GLU A 148 -22.67 24.98 11.37
CA GLU A 148 -22.44 26.29 11.98
C GLU A 148 -21.33 27.03 11.21
N GLY A 149 -21.60 28.24 10.70
CA GLY A 149 -20.58 29.13 10.13
C GLY A 149 -20.11 28.80 8.70
N SER A 150 -20.51 27.66 8.11
CA SER A 150 -20.09 27.23 6.76
C SER A 150 -20.36 28.27 5.68
N LEU A 151 -21.62 28.76 5.60
CA LEU A 151 -22.03 29.73 4.57
C LEU A 151 -21.27 31.05 4.71
N LYS A 152 -21.09 31.51 5.96
CA LYS A 152 -20.33 32.73 6.28
C LYS A 152 -18.88 32.63 5.82
N ALA A 153 -18.24 31.47 5.99
CA ALA A 153 -16.88 31.24 5.52
C ALA A 153 -16.77 31.33 4.00
N ALA A 154 -17.74 30.76 3.27
CA ALA A 154 -17.79 30.86 1.81
C ALA A 154 -18.05 32.31 1.34
N GLU A 155 -18.95 33.05 1.99
CA GLU A 155 -19.22 34.46 1.68
C GLU A 155 -17.99 35.34 1.90
N MET A 156 -17.22 35.10 2.98
CA MET A 156 -15.97 35.80 3.23
C MET A 156 -14.92 35.51 2.15
N ALA A 157 -14.82 34.26 1.69
CA ALA A 157 -13.93 33.90 0.59
C ALA A 157 -14.36 34.56 -0.74
N VAL A 158 -15.66 34.66 -1.02
CA VAL A 158 -16.19 35.41 -2.18
C VAL A 158 -15.86 36.90 -2.07
N ALA A 159 -15.97 37.49 -0.87
CA ALA A 159 -15.62 38.89 -0.65
C ALA A 159 -14.11 39.13 -0.83
N ALA A 160 -13.26 38.23 -0.33
CA ALA A 160 -11.81 38.28 -0.52
C ALA A 160 -11.42 38.17 -2.00
N ALA A 161 -12.05 37.25 -2.74
CA ALA A 161 -11.87 37.10 -4.18
C ALA A 161 -12.20 38.40 -4.94
N LYS A 162 -13.32 39.05 -4.62
CA LYS A 162 -13.73 40.31 -5.25
C LYS A 162 -12.83 41.49 -4.91
N ALA A 163 -12.25 41.51 -3.70
CA ALA A 163 -11.34 42.57 -3.28
C ALA A 163 -9.99 42.50 -4.03
N GLY A 164 -9.58 41.31 -4.50
CA GLY A 164 -8.41 41.11 -5.34
C GLY A 164 -7.06 41.45 -4.67
N LYS A 165 -7.07 41.79 -3.37
CA LYS A 165 -5.86 42.06 -2.58
C LYS A 165 -5.58 40.88 -1.67
N ALA A 166 -4.43 40.23 -1.88
CA ALA A 166 -3.84 39.37 -0.87
C ALA A 166 -3.46 40.21 0.37
N GLY A 167 -3.57 39.62 1.55
CA GLY A 167 -3.11 40.26 2.78
C GLY A 167 -1.58 40.41 2.80
N ASP A 168 -1.07 41.20 3.74
CA ASP A 168 0.37 41.36 3.93
C ASP A 168 0.99 40.01 4.34
N LEU A 169 2.10 39.65 3.69
CA LEU A 169 2.82 38.41 3.98
C LEU A 169 3.37 38.45 5.42
N PRO A 170 3.12 37.43 6.25
CA PRO A 170 3.70 37.37 7.57
C PRO A 170 5.22 37.21 7.49
N HIS A 171 5.95 37.86 8.41
CA HIS A 171 7.39 37.65 8.57
C HIS A 171 7.64 36.32 9.30
N VAL A 172 7.59 35.23 8.53
CA VAL A 172 7.82 33.86 9.03
C VAL A 172 9.30 33.60 9.28
N PHE A 173 10.17 34.08 8.39
CA PHE A 173 11.61 33.86 8.49
C PHE A 173 12.33 35.03 9.15
N THR A 174 13.49 34.76 9.72
CA THR A 174 14.29 35.75 10.47
C THR A 174 15.78 35.55 10.24
N GLY A 175 16.56 36.62 10.43
CA GLY A 175 18.02 36.57 10.38
C GLY A 175 18.57 36.24 9.00
N SER A 176 19.58 35.36 8.97
CA SER A 176 20.28 34.94 7.75
C SER A 176 19.37 34.29 6.70
N VAL A 177 18.34 33.55 7.14
CA VAL A 177 17.37 32.90 6.23
C VAL A 177 16.54 33.94 5.47
N GLU A 178 16.07 34.99 6.14
CA GLU A 178 15.33 36.08 5.47
C GLU A 178 16.22 36.80 4.45
N HIS A 179 17.49 37.01 4.78
CA HIS A 179 18.46 37.64 3.88
C HIS A 179 18.74 36.76 2.66
N ALA A 180 18.93 35.44 2.86
CA ALA A 180 19.14 34.50 1.78
C ALA A 180 17.93 34.44 0.84
N ILE A 181 16.71 34.37 1.39
CA ILE A 181 15.48 34.38 0.58
C ILE A 181 15.37 35.68 -0.22
N ALA A 182 15.65 36.84 0.38
CA ALA A 182 15.63 38.13 -0.33
C ALA A 182 16.62 38.17 -1.53
N HIS A 183 17.84 37.63 -1.36
CA HIS A 183 18.80 37.52 -2.47
C HIS A 183 18.36 36.55 -3.57
N ILE A 184 17.68 35.46 -3.19
CA ILE A 184 17.07 34.54 -4.16
C ILE A 184 15.94 35.23 -4.91
N GLU A 185 15.09 36.00 -4.22
CA GLU A 185 14.03 36.81 -4.84
C GLU A 185 14.59 37.78 -5.87
N GLU A 186 15.64 38.52 -5.53
CA GLU A 186 16.35 39.42 -6.47
C GLU A 186 16.90 38.67 -7.69
N SER A 187 17.41 37.45 -7.50
CA SER A 187 18.00 36.64 -8.57
C SER A 187 16.97 36.07 -9.55
N ILE A 188 15.74 35.85 -9.11
CA ILE A 188 14.65 35.29 -9.94
C ILE A 188 13.61 36.34 -10.35
N GLN A 189 13.78 37.59 -9.90
CA GLN A 189 12.88 38.69 -10.22
C GLN A 189 12.81 38.89 -11.74
N GLY A 190 11.60 38.78 -12.30
CA GLY A 190 11.36 38.87 -13.74
C GLY A 190 11.29 37.52 -14.48
N ASN A 191 11.75 36.43 -13.85
CA ASN A 191 11.60 35.07 -14.39
C ASN A 191 10.30 34.39 -13.92
N VAL A 192 9.72 34.90 -12.83
CA VAL A 192 8.48 34.41 -12.24
C VAL A 192 7.45 35.52 -12.14
N ASP A 193 6.17 35.15 -12.11
CA ASP A 193 5.07 36.08 -11.80
C ASP A 193 5.30 36.64 -10.39
N GLY A 194 5.29 37.97 -10.25
CA GLY A 194 5.62 38.66 -9.01
C GLY A 194 4.73 38.26 -7.82
N ARG A 195 3.55 37.70 -8.08
CA ARG A 195 2.66 37.15 -7.03
C ARG A 195 3.25 35.95 -6.31
N PHE A 196 4.06 35.13 -6.99
CA PHE A 196 4.62 33.89 -6.46
C PHE A 196 6.11 34.01 -6.16
N LEU A 197 6.68 35.22 -6.25
CA LEU A 197 8.13 35.46 -6.11
C LEU A 197 8.68 34.85 -4.81
N ARG A 198 8.03 35.16 -3.69
CA ARG A 198 8.38 34.64 -2.36
C ARG A 198 8.32 33.11 -2.31
N TRP A 199 7.25 32.53 -2.84
CA TRP A 199 7.05 31.09 -2.83
C TRP A 199 8.12 30.36 -3.65
N TYR A 200 8.44 30.86 -4.85
CA TYR A 200 9.52 30.31 -5.68
C TYR A 200 10.88 30.45 -5.01
N ALA A 201 11.15 31.58 -4.35
CA ALA A 201 12.41 31.78 -3.64
C ALA A 201 12.59 30.79 -2.48
N VAL A 202 11.54 30.57 -1.69
CA VAL A 202 11.56 29.56 -0.61
C VAL A 202 11.74 28.15 -1.18
N LYS A 203 11.07 27.80 -2.30
CA LYS A 203 11.22 26.48 -2.93
C LYS A 203 12.60 26.24 -3.56
N LEU A 204 13.24 27.29 -4.07
CA LEU A 204 14.62 27.21 -4.52
C LEU A 204 15.59 27.05 -3.35
N PHE A 205 15.33 27.72 -2.22
CA PHE A 205 16.08 27.52 -0.98
C PHE A 205 15.99 26.07 -0.49
N GLU A 206 14.79 25.47 -0.53
CA GLU A 206 14.56 24.04 -0.22
C GLU A 206 15.12 23.06 -1.28
N ARG A 207 15.76 23.54 -2.35
CA ARG A 207 16.25 22.75 -3.50
C ARG A 207 15.16 21.87 -4.16
N ASP A 208 13.93 22.37 -4.30
CA ASP A 208 12.84 21.62 -4.96
C ASP A 208 13.16 21.32 -6.44
N GLU A 209 13.38 20.03 -6.75
CA GLU A 209 13.76 19.56 -8.09
C GLU A 209 12.78 19.97 -9.20
N LYS A 210 11.48 19.98 -8.90
CA LYS A 210 10.45 20.31 -9.91
C LYS A 210 10.46 21.80 -10.22
N VAL A 211 10.64 22.64 -9.21
CA VAL A 211 10.75 24.10 -9.39
C VAL A 211 12.02 24.45 -10.17
N GLN A 212 13.15 23.80 -9.85
CA GLN A 212 14.40 24.00 -10.62
C GLN A 212 14.23 23.61 -12.10
N GLN A 213 13.54 22.50 -12.37
CA GLN A 213 13.24 22.05 -13.74
C GLN A 213 12.27 22.99 -14.47
N GLU A 214 11.25 23.49 -13.77
CA GLU A 214 10.22 24.39 -14.31
C GLU A 214 10.82 25.76 -14.68
N LEU A 215 11.65 26.34 -13.81
CA LEU A 215 12.25 27.66 -14.04
C LEU A 215 13.40 27.62 -15.06
N GLY A 216 14.06 26.46 -15.24
CA GLY A 216 15.12 26.29 -16.23
C GLY A 216 16.26 27.31 -16.10
N LEU A 217 16.60 27.71 -14.87
CA LEU A 217 17.56 28.78 -14.59
C LEU A 217 18.96 28.42 -15.13
N GLY A 218 19.66 29.43 -15.68
CA GLY A 218 21.02 29.25 -16.17
C GLY A 218 21.97 28.84 -15.04
N LYS A 219 22.99 28.02 -15.38
CA LYS A 219 23.92 27.45 -14.39
C LYS A 219 24.57 28.50 -13.47
N ALA A 220 24.91 29.67 -14.00
CA ALA A 220 25.50 30.75 -13.20
C ALA A 220 24.54 31.32 -12.12
N VAL A 221 23.24 31.39 -12.41
CA VAL A 221 22.22 31.85 -11.44
C VAL A 221 22.00 30.79 -10.37
N MET A 222 21.95 29.51 -10.78
CA MET A 222 21.85 28.40 -9.84
C MET A 222 23.06 28.29 -8.92
N ASP A 223 24.28 28.43 -9.45
CA ASP A 223 25.51 28.41 -8.65
C ASP A 223 25.54 29.59 -7.65
N HIS A 224 24.98 30.75 -8.02
CA HIS A 224 24.85 31.90 -7.13
C HIS A 224 23.84 31.66 -6.00
N ILE A 225 22.65 31.12 -6.32
CA ILE A 225 21.62 30.74 -5.34
C ILE A 225 22.17 29.68 -4.38
N GLU A 226 22.87 28.67 -4.90
CA GLU A 226 23.48 27.60 -4.11
C GLU A 226 24.53 28.14 -3.13
N GLY A 227 25.28 29.18 -3.50
CA GLY A 227 26.20 29.87 -2.59
C GLY A 227 25.49 30.45 -1.37
N HIS A 228 24.38 31.16 -1.57
CA HIS A 228 23.58 31.73 -0.47
C HIS A 228 22.97 30.65 0.43
N ILE A 229 22.48 29.56 -0.15
CA ILE A 229 21.92 28.43 0.60
C ILE A 229 23.02 27.77 1.44
N ALA A 230 24.18 27.46 0.84
CA ALA A 230 25.28 26.80 1.53
C ALA A 230 25.88 27.64 2.66
N ASP A 231 25.91 28.96 2.52
CA ASP A 231 26.36 29.84 3.61
C ASP A 231 25.35 29.88 4.76
N CYS A 232 24.06 29.86 4.45
CA CYS A 232 23.00 29.77 5.45
C CYS A 232 23.02 28.41 6.19
N GLU A 233 23.25 27.30 5.47
CA GLU A 233 23.40 25.95 6.05
C GLU A 233 24.61 25.88 7.00
N LYS A 234 25.75 26.49 6.62
CA LYS A 234 26.93 26.55 7.49
C LYS A 234 26.71 27.37 8.75
N GLU A 235 25.99 28.49 8.65
CA GLU A 235 25.73 29.35 9.81
C GLU A 235 24.75 28.69 10.79
N MET A 236 23.73 27.99 10.27
CA MET A 236 22.69 27.35 11.08
C MET A 236 23.04 25.92 11.52
N ASP A 237 24.08 25.31 10.96
CA ASP A 237 24.49 23.91 11.21
C ASP A 237 23.34 22.90 10.98
N ASP A 238 22.55 23.13 9.93
CA ASP A 238 21.37 22.34 9.58
C ASP A 238 21.13 22.39 8.06
N ASP A 239 20.34 21.46 7.51
CA ASP A 239 20.03 21.43 6.08
C ASP A 239 18.93 22.44 5.71
N ALA A 240 18.91 22.88 4.45
CA ALA A 240 17.99 23.93 4.01
C ALA A 240 16.50 23.62 4.25
N GLU A 241 16.06 22.37 4.12
CA GLU A 241 14.66 21.98 4.35
C GLU A 241 14.32 22.03 5.84
N SER A 242 15.22 21.49 6.68
CA SER A 242 15.10 21.55 8.14
C SER A 242 15.08 22.98 8.66
N ILE A 243 15.94 23.86 8.12
CA ILE A 243 15.98 25.28 8.46
C ILE A 243 14.62 25.96 8.23
N ILE A 244 14.05 25.81 7.02
CA ILE A 244 12.75 26.40 6.67
C ILE A 244 11.65 25.83 7.56
N THR A 245 11.65 24.51 7.76
CA THR A 245 10.65 23.82 8.60
C THR A 245 10.70 24.32 10.05
N ASN A 246 11.90 24.40 10.63
CA ASN A 246 12.12 24.85 12.00
C ASN A 246 11.67 26.30 12.19
N GLN A 247 12.00 27.21 11.26
CA GLN A 247 11.55 28.60 11.34
C GLN A 247 10.04 28.74 11.20
N ARG A 248 9.39 27.97 10.31
CA ARG A 248 7.92 27.92 10.22
C ARG A 248 7.30 27.47 11.54
N TYR A 249 7.79 26.39 12.15
CA TYR A 249 7.28 25.92 13.43
C TYR A 249 7.54 26.90 14.58
N ALA A 250 8.68 27.59 14.57
CA ALA A 250 8.96 28.64 15.55
C ALA A 250 7.97 29.81 15.44
N TYR A 251 7.69 30.26 14.21
CA TYR A 251 6.69 31.27 13.93
C TYR A 251 5.28 30.82 14.36
N ILE A 252 4.88 29.60 13.97
CA ILE A 252 3.57 29.04 14.33
C ILE A 252 3.43 28.94 15.85
N ASN A 253 4.46 28.47 16.56
CA ASN A 253 4.44 28.38 18.02
C ASN A 253 4.21 29.74 18.68
N LYS A 254 4.84 30.80 18.16
CA LYS A 254 4.63 32.18 18.60
C LYS A 254 3.17 32.62 18.38
N VAL A 255 2.60 32.32 17.21
CA VAL A 255 1.19 32.65 16.86
C VAL A 255 0.21 31.89 17.75
N VAL A 256 0.39 30.58 17.90
CA VAL A 256 -0.48 29.70 18.69
C VAL A 256 -0.44 30.10 20.16
N THR A 257 0.74 30.39 20.73
CA THR A 257 0.88 30.82 22.12
C THR A 257 0.15 32.15 22.38
N ALA A 258 0.09 33.04 21.39
CA ALA A 258 -0.60 34.33 21.51
C ALA A 258 -2.14 34.22 21.32
N ALA A 259 -2.60 33.28 20.48
CA ALA A 259 -3.99 33.18 20.04
C ALA A 259 -4.78 32.04 20.68
N VAL A 260 -4.15 31.01 21.23
CA VAL A 260 -4.82 29.79 21.69
C VAL A 260 -4.61 29.64 23.19
N HIS A 261 -5.72 29.72 23.93
CA HIS A 261 -5.75 29.50 25.37
C HIS A 261 -6.26 28.08 25.64
N LYS A 262 -5.32 27.17 25.90
CA LYS A 262 -5.64 25.81 26.33
C LYS A 262 -6.03 25.79 27.81
N LYS A 263 -7.08 25.06 28.18
CA LYS A 263 -7.43 24.87 29.60
C LYS A 263 -6.31 24.05 30.27
N ALA A 264 -5.89 24.45 31.47
CA ALA A 264 -4.95 23.67 32.28
C ALA A 264 -5.55 22.28 32.50
N ARG A 265 -4.95 21.24 31.90
CA ARG A 265 -5.41 19.86 32.03
C ARG A 265 -5.14 19.39 33.46
N ALA A 266 -6.21 19.20 34.23
CA ALA A 266 -6.17 18.36 35.42
C ALA A 266 -6.00 16.91 34.97
N ASP A 267 -4.74 16.48 34.89
CA ASP A 267 -4.21 15.12 35.03
C ASP A 267 -5.17 13.94 34.79
N ASN A 268 -5.75 13.84 33.59
CA ASN A 268 -6.46 12.63 33.17
C ASN A 268 -6.13 12.33 31.72
N MET A 269 -5.21 11.39 31.55
CA MET A 269 -4.97 10.66 30.29
C MET A 269 -6.33 10.23 29.69
N THR A 270 -6.54 10.55 28.42
CA THR A 270 -7.74 10.09 27.69
C THR A 270 -7.76 8.56 27.62
N ALA A 271 -8.92 7.95 27.33
CA ALA A 271 -9.00 6.50 27.16
C ALA A 271 -8.01 6.01 26.09
N SER A 272 -7.85 6.78 25.01
CA SER A 272 -6.83 6.53 23.98
C SER A 272 -5.42 6.56 24.54
N ASP A 273 -5.06 7.57 25.35
CA ASP A 273 -3.73 7.69 25.95
C ASP A 273 -3.41 6.49 26.87
N LYS A 274 -4.41 5.98 27.60
CA LYS A 274 -4.25 4.80 28.46
C LYS A 274 -3.98 3.53 27.65
N ILE A 275 -4.71 3.33 26.56
CA ILE A 275 -4.53 2.19 25.65
C ILE A 275 -3.17 2.30 24.96
N ASP A 276 -2.84 3.48 24.43
CA ASP A 276 -1.58 3.71 23.72
C ASP A 276 -0.37 3.48 24.64
N ARG A 277 -0.44 3.80 25.93
CA ARG A 277 0.65 3.49 26.89
C ARG A 277 1.02 2.00 26.93
N ILE A 278 0.07 1.11 26.70
CA ILE A 278 0.26 -0.33 26.69
C ILE A 278 0.58 -0.80 25.26
N VAL A 279 -0.26 -0.43 24.29
CA VAL A 279 -0.20 -0.91 22.90
C VAL A 279 1.00 -0.36 22.15
N THR A 280 1.44 0.87 22.43
CA THR A 280 2.59 1.50 21.76
C THR A 280 3.90 1.33 22.54
N ASN A 281 3.89 0.56 23.63
CA ASN A 281 5.09 0.29 24.39
C ASN A 281 6.13 -0.44 23.52
N ARG A 282 7.39 0.03 23.54
CA ARG A 282 8.48 -0.49 22.70
C ARG A 282 8.67 -2.01 22.79
N VAL A 283 8.36 -2.63 23.93
CA VAL A 283 8.53 -4.08 24.16
C VAL A 283 7.20 -4.81 24.04
N ALA A 284 6.13 -4.29 24.64
CA ALA A 284 4.83 -4.99 24.66
C ALA A 284 4.06 -4.90 23.33
N ALA A 285 4.35 -3.91 22.48
CA ALA A 285 3.67 -3.70 21.21
C ALA A 285 3.71 -4.92 20.28
N LEU A 286 4.89 -5.50 20.06
CA LEU A 286 5.07 -6.63 19.13
C LEU A 286 4.37 -7.91 19.64
N PRO A 287 4.49 -8.31 20.92
CA PRO A 287 3.71 -9.42 21.47
C PRO A 287 2.20 -9.20 21.42
N ILE A 288 1.71 -8.01 21.82
CA ILE A 288 0.27 -7.71 21.78
C ILE A 288 -0.24 -7.83 20.35
N PHE A 289 0.51 -7.28 19.41
CA PHE A 289 0.20 -7.38 17.99
C PHE A 289 0.17 -8.83 17.50
N ALA A 290 1.17 -9.64 17.86
CA ALA A 290 1.20 -11.06 17.51
C ALA A 290 -0.01 -11.82 18.07
N VAL A 291 -0.44 -11.51 19.30
CA VAL A 291 -1.66 -12.09 19.91
C VAL A 291 -2.91 -11.66 19.16
N VAL A 292 -3.06 -10.38 18.83
CA VAL A 292 -4.23 -9.88 18.07
C VAL A 292 -4.30 -10.56 16.71
N MET A 293 -3.18 -10.67 16.00
CA MET A 293 -3.13 -11.34 14.70
C MET A 293 -3.38 -12.85 14.80
N PHE A 294 -2.84 -13.50 15.83
CA PHE A 294 -3.13 -14.89 16.12
C PHE A 294 -4.63 -15.11 16.31
N LEU A 295 -5.32 -14.25 17.07
CA LEU A 295 -6.77 -14.34 17.27
C LEU A 295 -7.53 -14.15 15.96
N ILE A 296 -7.14 -13.19 15.12
CA ILE A 296 -7.78 -12.97 13.82
C ILE A 296 -7.63 -14.19 12.92
N TYR A 297 -6.43 -14.73 12.80
CA TYR A 297 -6.18 -15.92 11.99
C TYR A 297 -6.85 -17.17 12.58
N ALA A 298 -6.87 -17.32 13.90
CA ALA A 298 -7.55 -18.42 14.58
C ALA A 298 -9.05 -18.43 14.32
N ILE A 299 -9.71 -17.27 14.27
CA ILE A 299 -11.15 -17.16 14.00
C ILE A 299 -11.44 -17.32 12.51
N ALA A 300 -10.63 -16.70 11.65
CA ALA A 300 -10.89 -16.69 10.21
C ALA A 300 -10.49 -17.98 9.49
N MET A 301 -9.38 -18.62 9.88
CA MET A 301 -8.73 -19.71 9.11
C MET A 301 -8.01 -20.71 10.05
N GLY A 302 -8.40 -20.79 11.32
CA GLY A 302 -7.72 -21.64 12.29
C GLY A 302 -8.26 -23.07 12.30
N SER A 303 -7.51 -23.98 12.91
CA SER A 303 -7.99 -25.32 13.26
C SER A 303 -8.68 -25.38 14.63
N LEU A 304 -8.92 -24.23 15.26
CA LEU A 304 -9.56 -24.14 16.57
C LEU A 304 -11.08 -24.26 16.41
N PRO A 305 -11.80 -24.80 17.43
CA PRO A 305 -13.26 -24.92 17.40
C PRO A 305 -14.04 -23.60 17.23
N VAL A 306 -13.34 -22.47 17.43
CA VAL A 306 -13.91 -21.11 17.29
C VAL A 306 -13.75 -20.59 15.86
N SER A 307 -13.13 -21.35 14.93
CA SER A 307 -12.88 -20.88 13.56
C SER A 307 -14.14 -20.92 12.70
N ILE A 308 -14.91 -19.84 12.76
CA ILE A 308 -16.14 -19.66 11.98
C ILE A 308 -15.86 -19.70 10.47
N GLY A 309 -14.71 -19.17 10.04
CA GLY A 309 -14.36 -19.12 8.62
C GLY A 309 -14.08 -20.50 8.03
N THR A 310 -13.27 -21.32 8.70
CA THR A 310 -12.99 -22.71 8.29
C THR A 310 -14.27 -23.54 8.32
N MET A 311 -15.04 -23.50 9.41
CA MET A 311 -16.31 -24.25 9.52
C MET A 311 -17.29 -23.92 8.37
N ALA A 312 -17.38 -22.65 7.97
CA ALA A 312 -18.25 -22.25 6.87
C ALA A 312 -17.70 -22.63 5.50
N THR A 313 -16.37 -22.65 5.34
CA THR A 313 -15.70 -23.13 4.12
C THR A 313 -15.88 -24.63 3.95
N ASP A 314 -15.62 -25.43 4.98
CA ASP A 314 -15.79 -26.89 4.97
C ASP A 314 -17.23 -27.26 4.61
N TRP A 315 -18.22 -26.61 5.23
CA TRP A 315 -19.62 -26.81 4.88
C TRP A 315 -19.93 -26.47 3.41
N THR A 316 -19.31 -25.41 2.88
CA THR A 316 -19.53 -25.00 1.48
C THR A 316 -18.89 -25.99 0.51
N ASN A 317 -17.69 -26.49 0.82
CA ASN A 317 -16.98 -27.45 -0.03
C ASN A 317 -17.64 -28.82 0.04
N ASP A 318 -17.79 -29.37 1.24
CA ASP A 318 -18.18 -30.77 1.43
C ASP A 318 -19.68 -30.96 1.14
N VAL A 319 -20.54 -30.08 1.67
CA VAL A 319 -21.99 -30.24 1.54
C VAL A 319 -22.49 -29.62 0.24
N LEU A 320 -22.27 -28.33 0.05
CA LEU A 320 -22.85 -27.64 -1.11
C LEU A 320 -22.19 -28.09 -2.42
N PHE A 321 -20.87 -28.12 -2.49
CA PHE A 321 -20.12 -28.44 -3.70
C PHE A 321 -19.58 -29.87 -3.79
N GLY A 322 -19.75 -30.71 -2.77
CA GLY A 322 -19.46 -32.14 -2.82
C GLY A 322 -20.74 -32.96 -2.99
N GLU A 323 -21.63 -32.89 -1.99
CA GLU A 323 -22.80 -33.77 -1.92
C GLU A 323 -24.02 -33.29 -2.72
N VAL A 324 -24.23 -31.97 -2.85
CA VAL A 324 -25.49 -31.42 -3.37
C VAL A 324 -25.40 -31.04 -4.84
N VAL A 325 -24.52 -30.08 -5.19
CA VAL A 325 -24.55 -29.43 -6.51
C VAL A 325 -24.03 -30.33 -7.64
N PRO A 326 -22.82 -30.94 -7.56
CA PRO A 326 -22.33 -31.78 -8.66
C PRO A 326 -23.21 -33.00 -8.95
N PRO A 327 -23.63 -33.81 -7.94
CA PRO A 327 -24.48 -34.98 -8.21
C PRO A 327 -25.85 -34.61 -8.79
N ALA A 328 -26.44 -33.49 -8.36
CA ALA A 328 -27.72 -33.02 -8.89
C ALA A 328 -27.62 -32.61 -10.37
N ILE A 329 -26.55 -31.90 -10.74
CA ILE A 329 -26.31 -31.47 -12.12
C ILE A 329 -25.94 -32.68 -12.99
N GLN A 330 -25.07 -33.56 -12.50
CA GLN A 330 -24.69 -34.78 -13.20
C GLN A 330 -25.90 -35.68 -13.46
N GLY A 331 -26.70 -35.98 -12.44
CA GLY A 331 -27.91 -36.79 -12.58
C GLY A 331 -28.94 -36.17 -13.53
N PHE A 332 -29.10 -34.84 -13.52
CA PHE A 332 -29.93 -34.15 -14.49
C PHE A 332 -29.41 -34.30 -15.93
N MET A 333 -28.11 -34.10 -16.16
CA MET A 333 -27.51 -34.20 -17.49
C MET A 333 -27.52 -35.64 -18.04
N GLU A 334 -27.28 -36.62 -17.18
CA GLU A 334 -27.39 -38.04 -17.54
C GLU A 334 -28.84 -38.42 -17.89
N SER A 335 -29.84 -37.90 -17.15
CA SER A 335 -31.26 -38.15 -17.44
C SER A 335 -31.73 -37.60 -18.79
N VAL A 336 -31.08 -36.53 -19.28
CA VAL A 336 -31.36 -35.91 -20.59
C VAL A 336 -30.57 -36.59 -21.72
N GLY A 337 -29.68 -37.54 -21.40
CA GLY A 337 -28.83 -38.23 -22.37
C GLY A 337 -27.71 -37.35 -22.93
N CYS A 338 -27.20 -36.40 -22.14
CA CYS A 338 -26.08 -35.56 -22.55
C CYS A 338 -24.81 -36.38 -22.82
N ALA A 339 -24.02 -35.95 -23.81
CA ALA A 339 -22.76 -36.61 -24.13
C ALA A 339 -21.75 -36.50 -22.95
N PRO A 340 -20.93 -37.53 -22.70
CA PRO A 340 -20.01 -37.55 -21.55
C PRO A 340 -19.05 -36.36 -21.48
N TRP A 341 -18.55 -35.88 -22.63
CA TRP A 341 -17.67 -34.70 -22.67
C TRP A 341 -18.38 -33.41 -22.25
N LEU A 342 -19.69 -33.29 -22.51
CA LEU A 342 -20.48 -32.12 -22.14
C LEU A 342 -20.79 -32.15 -20.64
N THR A 343 -21.11 -33.33 -20.10
CA THR A 343 -21.26 -33.52 -18.65
C THR A 343 -19.95 -33.20 -17.93
N GLY A 344 -18.81 -33.68 -18.43
CA GLY A 344 -17.50 -33.32 -17.88
C GLY A 344 -17.19 -31.82 -17.94
N LEU A 345 -17.53 -31.13 -19.04
CA LEU A 345 -17.32 -29.67 -19.13
C LEU A 345 -18.13 -28.92 -18.08
N VAL A 346 -19.39 -29.30 -17.88
CA VAL A 346 -20.29 -28.60 -16.96
C VAL A 346 -19.93 -28.93 -15.52
N VAL A 347 -19.74 -30.20 -15.18
CA VAL A 347 -19.49 -30.66 -13.80
C VAL A 347 -18.03 -30.39 -13.41
N ASP A 348 -17.07 -30.99 -14.13
CA ASP A 348 -15.64 -30.93 -13.78
C ASP A 348 -14.97 -29.61 -14.21
N GLY A 349 -15.50 -28.93 -15.23
CA GLY A 349 -14.96 -27.65 -15.69
C GLY A 349 -15.60 -26.45 -15.00
N ILE A 350 -16.92 -26.28 -15.16
CA ILE A 350 -17.66 -25.08 -14.72
C ILE A 350 -18.04 -25.16 -13.25
N VAL A 351 -18.72 -26.22 -12.81
CA VAL A 351 -19.21 -26.35 -11.43
C VAL A 351 -18.04 -26.47 -10.46
N ALA A 352 -17.02 -27.28 -10.77
CA ALA A 352 -15.79 -27.33 -9.98
C ALA A 352 -15.10 -25.96 -9.91
N GLY A 353 -15.07 -25.22 -11.03
CA GLY A 353 -14.53 -23.85 -11.07
C GLY A 353 -15.32 -22.85 -10.19
N VAL A 354 -16.64 -22.93 -10.19
CA VAL A 354 -17.50 -22.11 -9.32
C VAL A 354 -17.35 -22.52 -7.86
N GLY A 355 -17.27 -23.83 -7.58
CA GLY A 355 -17.05 -24.39 -6.25
C GLY A 355 -15.73 -23.94 -5.65
N ALA A 356 -14.64 -24.03 -6.41
CA ALA A 356 -13.32 -23.55 -6.01
C ALA A 356 -13.32 -22.05 -5.65
N VAL A 357 -14.19 -21.24 -6.25
CA VAL A 357 -14.29 -19.81 -5.92
C VAL A 357 -15.14 -19.61 -4.68
N LEU A 358 -16.35 -20.19 -4.66
CA LEU A 358 -17.33 -19.95 -3.61
C LEU A 358 -16.97 -20.65 -2.29
N GLY A 359 -16.25 -21.76 -2.34
CA GLY A 359 -15.70 -22.47 -1.19
C GLY A 359 -14.81 -21.61 -0.30
N PHE A 360 -13.99 -20.74 -0.91
CA PHE A 360 -13.07 -19.85 -0.18
C PHE A 360 -13.69 -18.51 0.26
N VAL A 361 -14.90 -18.18 -0.20
CA VAL A 361 -15.54 -16.90 0.14
C VAL A 361 -15.82 -16.74 1.63
N PRO A 362 -16.37 -17.74 2.36
CA PRO A 362 -16.70 -17.59 3.78
C PRO A 362 -15.51 -17.19 4.65
N GLN A 363 -14.39 -17.93 4.56
CA GLN A 363 -13.16 -17.60 5.30
C GLN A 363 -12.63 -16.19 4.97
N MET A 364 -12.69 -15.77 3.69
CA MET A 364 -12.23 -14.44 3.27
C MET A 364 -13.13 -13.32 3.80
N LEU A 365 -14.45 -13.52 3.85
CA LEU A 365 -15.38 -12.55 4.43
C LEU A 365 -15.14 -12.36 5.93
N VAL A 366 -14.92 -13.45 6.68
CA VAL A 366 -14.59 -13.38 8.11
C VAL A 366 -13.28 -12.62 8.33
N LEU A 367 -12.25 -12.93 7.54
CA LEU A 367 -10.98 -12.19 7.59
C LEU A 367 -11.17 -10.69 7.29
N PHE A 368 -11.89 -10.34 6.22
CA PHE A 368 -12.11 -8.94 5.85
C PHE A 368 -12.93 -8.18 6.89
N PHE A 369 -13.88 -8.85 7.52
CA PHE A 369 -14.65 -8.30 8.62
C PHE A 369 -13.74 -7.95 9.81
N LEU A 370 -12.91 -8.88 10.26
CA LEU A 370 -11.99 -8.67 11.40
C LEU A 370 -10.93 -7.60 11.11
N LEU A 371 -10.37 -7.60 9.89
CA LEU A 371 -9.41 -6.58 9.48
C LEU A 371 -10.07 -5.19 9.36
N SER A 372 -11.31 -5.11 8.88
CA SER A 372 -12.04 -3.84 8.79
C SER A 372 -12.35 -3.27 10.18
N ILE A 373 -12.57 -4.12 11.20
CA ILE A 373 -12.69 -3.67 12.59
C ILE A 373 -11.38 -3.05 13.09
N LEU A 374 -10.23 -3.71 12.87
CA LEU A 374 -8.93 -3.16 13.29
C LEU A 374 -8.58 -1.83 12.61
N GLU A 375 -8.95 -1.71 11.33
CA GLU A 375 -8.77 -0.51 10.53
C GLU A 375 -9.64 0.63 11.06
N ASP A 376 -10.94 0.39 11.25
CA ASP A 376 -11.90 1.40 11.70
C ASP A 376 -11.69 1.78 13.18
N VAL A 377 -11.21 0.88 14.05
CA VAL A 377 -10.87 1.24 15.46
C VAL A 377 -9.58 2.09 15.56
N GLY A 378 -8.79 2.17 14.49
CA GLY A 378 -7.54 2.93 14.44
C GLY A 378 -6.31 2.18 14.95
N TYR A 379 -6.40 0.87 15.21
CA TYR A 379 -5.26 0.05 15.68
C TYR A 379 -4.15 -0.05 14.61
N MET A 380 -4.53 -0.14 13.33
CA MET A 380 -3.59 -0.23 12.18
C MET A 380 -2.59 0.93 12.13
N SER A 381 -3.01 2.13 12.51
CA SER A 381 -2.14 3.32 12.58
C SER A 381 -1.02 3.17 13.63
N ARG A 382 -1.33 2.60 14.81
CA ARG A 382 -0.31 2.39 15.85
C ARG A 382 0.74 1.38 15.42
N ILE A 383 0.29 0.29 14.79
CA ILE A 383 1.18 -0.75 14.32
C ILE A 383 2.17 -0.19 13.29
N ALA A 384 1.67 0.57 12.31
CA ALA A 384 2.54 1.21 11.32
C ALA A 384 3.58 2.12 11.97
N PHE A 385 3.19 2.92 12.98
CA PHE A 385 4.13 3.76 13.75
C PHE A 385 5.21 2.94 14.47
N ILE A 386 4.84 1.80 15.07
CA ILE A 386 5.78 0.91 15.78
C ILE A 386 6.75 0.25 14.80
N MET A 387 6.24 -0.20 13.65
CA MET A 387 7.02 -0.90 12.62
C MET A 387 7.90 0.04 11.80
N ASP A 388 7.62 1.34 11.80
CA ASP A 388 8.36 2.34 11.05
C ASP A 388 9.86 2.38 11.39
N ARG A 389 10.23 2.19 12.66
CA ARG A 389 11.64 2.08 13.05
C ARG A 389 12.34 0.86 12.45
N VAL A 390 11.63 -0.25 12.29
CA VAL A 390 12.17 -1.50 11.77
C VAL A 390 12.28 -1.43 10.25
N PHE A 391 11.21 -0.98 9.58
CA PHE A 391 11.12 -0.94 8.13
C PHE A 391 12.02 0.12 7.49
N ARG A 392 12.22 1.27 8.15
CA ARG A 392 13.15 2.30 7.65
C ARG A 392 14.59 1.80 7.53
N LYS A 393 15.02 0.86 8.37
CA LYS A 393 16.36 0.24 8.25
C LYS A 393 16.56 -0.54 6.95
N PHE A 394 15.46 -1.01 6.36
CA PHE A 394 15.46 -1.79 5.13
C PHE A 394 15.02 -0.96 3.91
N GLY A 395 14.86 0.36 4.09
CA GLY A 395 14.47 1.26 3.02
C GLY A 395 12.98 1.34 2.73
N LEU A 396 12.13 0.81 3.62
CA LEU A 396 10.67 0.84 3.48
C LEU A 396 10.04 1.79 4.53
N SER A 397 8.90 2.38 4.20
CA SER A 397 8.06 3.11 5.18
C SER A 397 7.44 2.13 6.19
N GLY A 398 7.21 2.55 7.43
CA GLY A 398 6.40 1.79 8.39
C GLY A 398 4.98 1.50 7.90
N LYS A 399 4.42 2.35 7.02
CA LYS A 399 3.12 2.09 6.37
C LYS A 399 3.16 0.83 5.48
N SER A 400 4.34 0.42 4.99
CA SER A 400 4.54 -0.79 4.18
C SER A 400 4.19 -2.08 4.93
N PHE A 401 4.24 -2.05 6.26
CA PHE A 401 3.86 -3.18 7.08
C PHE A 401 2.37 -3.52 6.97
N ILE A 402 1.50 -2.51 6.80
CA ILE A 402 0.06 -2.71 6.68
C ILE A 402 -0.29 -3.63 5.49
N PRO A 403 0.17 -3.35 4.25
CA PRO A 403 0.01 -4.25 3.11
C PRO A 403 0.53 -5.66 3.34
N MET A 404 1.72 -5.80 3.93
CA MET A 404 2.35 -7.11 4.16
C MET A 404 1.56 -7.94 5.17
N LEU A 405 1.04 -7.31 6.21
CA LEU A 405 0.20 -7.96 7.20
C LEU A 405 -1.15 -8.39 6.63
N VAL A 406 -1.79 -7.55 5.83
CA VAL A 406 -3.03 -7.94 5.16
C VAL A 406 -2.74 -9.05 4.13
N GLY A 407 -1.55 -9.02 3.53
CA GLY A 407 -1.01 -9.99 2.58
C GLY A 407 -0.87 -11.42 3.13
N THR A 408 -0.60 -11.60 4.44
CA THR A 408 -0.55 -12.95 5.06
C THR A 408 -1.91 -13.65 5.06
N GLY A 409 -3.01 -12.90 4.96
CA GLY A 409 -4.30 -13.50 4.65
C GLY A 409 -4.42 -13.77 3.16
N CYS A 410 -4.45 -12.71 2.36
CA CYS A 410 -4.53 -12.80 0.91
C CYS A 410 -3.74 -11.67 0.23
N GLY A 411 -2.99 -12.01 -0.83
CA GLY A 411 -2.20 -11.04 -1.58
C GLY A 411 -3.02 -9.93 -2.24
N VAL A 412 -4.29 -10.19 -2.58
CA VAL A 412 -5.19 -9.20 -3.23
C VAL A 412 -5.48 -7.99 -2.33
N PRO A 413 -6.12 -8.14 -1.15
CA PRO A 413 -6.34 -7.02 -0.24
C PRO A 413 -5.02 -6.47 0.31
N GLY A 414 -3.98 -7.30 0.44
CA GLY A 414 -2.64 -6.85 0.84
C GLY A 414 -2.09 -5.79 -0.13
N VAL A 415 -2.08 -6.10 -1.43
CA VAL A 415 -1.65 -5.17 -2.48
C VAL A 415 -2.55 -3.92 -2.50
N MET A 416 -3.87 -4.07 -2.37
CA MET A 416 -4.78 -2.91 -2.35
C MET A 416 -4.59 -1.99 -1.13
N ALA A 417 -4.15 -2.52 0.02
CA ALA A 417 -3.87 -1.72 1.20
C ALA A 417 -2.65 -0.79 1.02
N SER A 418 -1.85 -0.99 -0.04
CA SER A 418 -0.70 -0.11 -0.36
C SER A 418 -1.11 1.33 -0.69
N ARG A 419 -2.39 1.59 -0.99
CA ARG A 419 -2.94 2.95 -1.18
C ARG A 419 -2.77 3.86 0.03
N THR A 420 -2.55 3.31 1.21
CA THR A 420 -2.24 4.07 2.42
C THR A 420 -0.84 4.70 2.39
N ILE A 421 0.02 4.27 1.45
CA ILE A 421 1.39 4.77 1.25
C ILE A 421 1.36 5.86 0.20
N GLU A 422 1.61 7.09 0.65
CA GLU A 422 1.47 8.30 -0.18
C GLU A 422 2.63 8.45 -1.18
N ASN A 423 3.86 8.11 -0.76
CA ASN A 423 5.03 8.14 -1.64
C ASN A 423 4.96 7.00 -2.67
N GLU A 424 4.92 7.37 -3.95
CA GLU A 424 4.78 6.44 -5.07
C GLU A 424 5.93 5.41 -5.15
N ARG A 425 7.17 5.80 -4.80
CA ARG A 425 8.34 4.90 -4.83
C ARG A 425 8.20 3.80 -3.77
N ASP A 426 7.91 4.21 -2.53
CA ASP A 426 7.68 3.29 -1.41
C ASP A 426 6.46 2.40 -1.68
N ARG A 427 5.39 2.97 -2.25
CA ARG A 427 4.17 2.24 -2.61
C ARG A 427 4.49 1.12 -3.61
N ARG A 428 5.20 1.43 -4.70
CA ARG A 428 5.58 0.44 -5.72
C ARG A 428 6.47 -0.67 -5.16
N MET A 429 7.46 -0.32 -4.35
CA MET A 429 8.34 -1.30 -3.72
C MET A 429 7.58 -2.19 -2.73
N THR A 430 6.62 -1.62 -2.00
CA THR A 430 5.73 -2.38 -1.12
C THR A 430 4.86 -3.35 -1.91
N ILE A 431 4.25 -2.90 -3.01
CA ILE A 431 3.45 -3.77 -3.88
C ILE A 431 4.29 -4.96 -4.38
N MET A 432 5.55 -4.72 -4.77
CA MET A 432 6.45 -5.76 -5.26
C MET A 432 6.86 -6.79 -4.19
N THR A 433 6.87 -6.40 -2.92
CA THR A 433 7.37 -7.24 -1.82
C THR A 433 6.27 -7.87 -0.99
N THR A 434 5.07 -7.29 -0.99
CA THR A 434 3.91 -7.75 -0.18
C THR A 434 3.57 -9.21 -0.41
N CYS A 435 3.64 -9.69 -1.66
CA CYS A 435 3.26 -11.06 -1.99
C CYS A 435 4.31 -12.13 -1.66
N PHE A 436 5.50 -11.77 -1.16
CA PHE A 436 6.48 -12.75 -0.69
C PHE A 436 6.11 -13.37 0.64
N ILE A 437 5.27 -12.70 1.42
CA ILE A 437 4.78 -13.29 2.66
C ILE A 437 3.84 -14.46 2.32
N PRO A 438 3.91 -15.59 3.05
CA PRO A 438 2.98 -16.69 2.83
C PRO A 438 1.55 -16.24 3.10
N CYS A 439 0.65 -16.48 2.15
CA CYS A 439 -0.80 -16.29 2.30
C CYS A 439 -1.49 -17.63 2.56
N SER A 440 -2.76 -17.63 2.97
CA SER A 440 -3.51 -18.86 3.29
C SER A 440 -3.44 -19.90 2.17
N ALA A 441 -3.61 -19.49 0.92
CA ALA A 441 -3.54 -20.36 -0.26
C ALA A 441 -2.15 -21.01 -0.51
N LYS A 442 -1.08 -20.56 0.15
CA LYS A 442 0.25 -21.21 0.07
C LYS A 442 0.45 -22.26 1.17
N MET A 443 -0.40 -22.28 2.20
CA MET A 443 -0.33 -23.24 3.30
C MET A 443 -0.53 -24.69 2.84
N PRO A 444 -1.46 -24.99 1.90
CA PRO A 444 -1.56 -26.33 1.28
C PRO A 444 -0.24 -26.86 0.72
N ILE A 445 0.50 -26.02 -0.02
CA ILE A 445 1.79 -26.40 -0.62
C ILE A 445 2.83 -26.70 0.46
N ILE A 446 2.89 -25.86 1.49
CA ILE A 446 3.81 -26.02 2.63
C ILE A 446 3.46 -27.29 3.40
N GLY A 447 2.16 -27.52 3.66
CA GLY A 447 1.65 -28.70 4.35
C GLY A 447 1.94 -30.00 3.59
N LEU A 448 1.72 -30.01 2.28
CA LEU A 448 2.00 -31.15 1.40
C LEU A 448 3.46 -31.59 1.51
N PHE A 449 4.41 -30.68 1.29
CA PHE A 449 5.82 -31.05 1.34
C PHE A 449 6.29 -31.37 2.76
N ALA A 450 5.81 -30.63 3.78
CA ALA A 450 6.12 -30.91 5.17
C ALA A 450 5.64 -32.30 5.61
N GLY A 451 4.42 -32.69 5.22
CA GLY A 451 3.83 -34.00 5.49
C GLY A 451 4.55 -35.12 4.75
N ALA A 452 4.64 -35.02 3.42
CA ALA A 452 5.14 -36.09 2.57
C ALA A 452 6.62 -36.46 2.81
N LEU A 453 7.48 -35.47 3.10
CA LEU A 453 8.94 -35.67 3.10
C LEU A 453 9.64 -35.32 4.42
N PHE A 454 8.98 -34.59 5.32
CA PHE A 454 9.57 -34.11 6.57
C PHE A 454 8.82 -34.54 7.83
N GLY A 455 7.96 -35.57 7.72
CA GLY A 455 7.23 -36.14 8.87
C GLY A 455 6.31 -35.14 9.59
N GLY A 456 5.78 -34.14 8.88
CA GLY A 456 4.92 -33.10 9.44
C GLY A 456 5.66 -32.07 10.31
N SER A 457 6.99 -31.92 10.13
CA SER A 457 7.79 -30.99 10.94
C SER A 457 7.31 -29.54 10.81
N ALA A 458 6.87 -28.97 11.94
CA ALA A 458 6.47 -27.56 12.03
C ALA A 458 7.61 -26.59 11.64
N LEU A 459 8.87 -27.03 11.69
CA LEU A 459 10.02 -26.23 11.28
C LEU A 459 9.97 -25.88 9.79
N VAL A 460 9.43 -26.76 8.93
CA VAL A 460 9.26 -26.48 7.49
C VAL A 460 8.30 -25.30 7.31
N SER A 461 7.14 -25.35 7.97
CA SER A 461 6.17 -24.26 7.93
C SER A 461 6.72 -22.96 8.49
N VAL A 462 7.40 -23.00 9.64
CA VAL A 462 8.02 -21.83 10.25
C VAL A 462 9.10 -21.25 9.33
N SER A 463 9.93 -22.10 8.71
CA SER A 463 10.99 -21.65 7.79
C SER A 463 10.44 -20.92 6.56
N ALA A 464 9.29 -21.35 6.01
CA ALA A 464 8.65 -20.68 4.88
C ALA A 464 8.27 -19.22 5.20
N TYR A 465 7.76 -18.94 6.41
CA TYR A 465 7.49 -17.57 6.85
C TYR A 465 8.78 -16.74 6.97
N PHE A 466 9.84 -17.30 7.55
CA PHE A 466 11.12 -16.60 7.66
C PHE A 466 11.76 -16.34 6.29
N ILE A 467 11.64 -17.27 5.34
CA ILE A 467 12.11 -17.08 3.95
C ILE A 467 11.33 -15.94 3.28
N GLY A 468 10.01 -15.89 3.46
CA GLY A 468 9.19 -14.78 2.95
C GLY A 468 9.60 -13.42 3.53
N VAL A 469 9.80 -13.34 4.85
CA VAL A 469 10.28 -12.12 5.53
C VAL A 469 11.70 -11.74 5.08
N ALA A 470 12.59 -12.72 4.95
CA ALA A 470 13.95 -12.49 4.45
C ALA A 470 13.92 -11.98 3.00
N ALA A 471 13.06 -12.54 2.14
CA ALA A 471 12.89 -12.08 0.76
C ALA A 471 12.39 -10.62 0.70
N ILE A 472 11.49 -10.21 1.60
CA ILE A 472 11.05 -8.81 1.74
C ILE A 472 12.23 -7.90 2.12
N ILE A 473 12.99 -8.27 3.16
CA ILE A 473 14.11 -7.47 3.66
C ILE A 473 15.21 -7.34 2.60
N VAL A 474 15.63 -8.46 2.02
CA VAL A 474 16.66 -8.49 0.96
C VAL A 474 16.20 -7.70 -0.25
N SER A 475 14.95 -7.85 -0.66
CA SER A 475 14.39 -7.08 -1.79
C SER A 475 14.34 -5.59 -1.51
N GLY A 476 13.91 -5.16 -0.31
CA GLY A 476 13.89 -3.74 0.06
C GLY A 476 15.28 -3.10 -0.03
N ILE A 477 16.30 -3.78 0.52
CA ILE A 477 17.70 -3.31 0.47
C ILE A 477 18.22 -3.26 -0.96
N ILE A 478 17.98 -4.30 -1.76
CA ILE A 478 18.49 -4.38 -3.15
C ILE A 478 17.80 -3.34 -4.03
N LEU A 479 16.46 -3.27 -3.98
CA LEU A 479 15.66 -2.38 -4.82
C LEU A 479 15.99 -0.91 -4.54
N LYS A 480 16.12 -0.50 -3.27
CA LYS A 480 16.50 0.89 -2.91
C LYS A 480 17.84 1.33 -3.51
N LYS A 481 18.77 0.41 -3.73
CA LYS A 481 20.07 0.68 -4.37
C LYS A 481 20.01 0.74 -5.90
N THR A 482 18.83 0.62 -6.51
CA THR A 482 18.65 0.73 -7.96
C THR A 482 18.12 2.11 -8.32
N LYS A 483 18.48 2.62 -9.50
CA LYS A 483 18.00 3.92 -10.01
C LYS A 483 16.47 4.06 -10.00
N LEU A 484 15.75 2.94 -10.12
CA LEU A 484 14.29 2.89 -10.17
C LEU A 484 13.62 3.23 -8.82
N PHE A 485 14.32 3.02 -7.70
CA PHE A 485 13.79 3.21 -6.34
C PHE A 485 14.75 3.98 -5.42
N ALA A 486 15.75 4.66 -6.00
CA ALA A 486 16.63 5.54 -5.25
C ALA A 486 15.84 6.72 -4.66
N GLY A 487 16.20 7.17 -3.46
CA GLY A 487 15.54 8.26 -2.74
C GLY A 487 15.23 7.88 -1.29
N ASP A 488 15.02 8.90 -0.46
CA ASP A 488 14.71 8.70 0.95
C ASP A 488 13.23 8.36 1.18
N PRO A 489 12.93 7.49 2.16
CA PRO A 489 11.55 7.27 2.60
C PRO A 489 10.96 8.61 3.06
N ALA A 490 9.72 8.91 2.68
CA ALA A 490 9.07 10.16 3.08
C ALA A 490 9.07 10.32 4.61
N PRO A 491 9.27 11.55 5.16
CA PRO A 491 9.20 11.79 6.59
C PRO A 491 7.88 11.25 7.16
N PHE A 492 7.98 10.29 8.08
CA PHE A 492 6.80 9.66 8.67
C PHE A 492 6.16 10.61 9.68
N VAL A 493 5.25 11.48 9.22
CA VAL A 493 4.44 12.34 10.07
C VAL A 493 2.99 11.84 10.06
N MET A 494 2.68 10.93 10.97
CA MET A 494 1.33 10.38 11.11
C MET A 494 0.68 10.83 12.41
N GLU A 495 -0.47 11.49 12.30
CA GLU A 495 -1.36 11.69 13.44
C GLU A 495 -1.96 10.35 13.83
N LEU A 496 -1.78 9.95 15.09
CA LEU A 496 -2.48 8.80 15.64
C LEU A 496 -3.92 9.22 15.95
N PRO A 497 -4.94 8.78 15.19
CA PRO A 497 -6.34 9.14 15.46
C PRO A 497 -6.74 8.63 16.85
N ALA A 498 -7.68 9.27 17.55
CA ALA A 498 -8.18 8.70 18.80
C ALA A 498 -8.85 7.33 18.57
N TYR A 499 -8.74 6.41 19.53
CA TYR A 499 -9.50 5.17 19.48
C TYR A 499 -11.00 5.49 19.50
N HIS A 500 -11.74 4.88 18.58
CA HIS A 500 -13.19 4.98 18.55
C HIS A 500 -13.82 3.62 18.32
N ILE A 501 -15.11 3.54 18.67
CA ILE A 501 -15.93 2.35 18.39
C ILE A 501 -16.12 2.28 16.86
N PRO A 502 -16.01 1.10 16.25
CA PRO A 502 -16.18 0.99 14.81
C PRO A 502 -17.62 1.27 14.42
N ALA A 503 -17.81 2.01 13.33
CA ALA A 503 -19.11 2.21 12.73
C ALA A 503 -19.49 0.92 11.97
N TRP A 504 -20.39 0.13 12.54
CA TRP A 504 -20.82 -1.15 11.96
C TRP A 504 -21.26 -1.07 10.49
N GLY A 505 -21.87 0.05 10.09
CA GLY A 505 -22.21 0.30 8.68
C GLY A 505 -21.00 0.37 7.75
N ASN A 506 -19.90 1.00 8.20
CA ASN A 506 -18.65 1.07 7.44
C ASN A 506 -17.98 -0.29 7.37
N VAL A 507 -17.89 -1.00 8.50
CA VAL A 507 -17.29 -2.34 8.58
C VAL A 507 -17.99 -3.33 7.65
N LEU A 508 -19.33 -3.38 7.68
CA LEU A 508 -20.09 -4.30 6.84
C LEU A 508 -20.01 -3.92 5.35
N ARG A 509 -20.09 -2.63 5.02
CA ARG A 509 -19.94 -2.17 3.62
C ARG A 509 -18.54 -2.48 3.09
N ALA A 510 -17.49 -2.21 3.87
CA ALA A 510 -16.11 -2.51 3.48
C ALA A 510 -15.89 -4.02 3.29
N THR A 511 -16.45 -4.84 4.19
CA THR A 511 -16.40 -6.32 4.08
C THR A 511 -17.09 -6.79 2.79
N TRP A 512 -18.30 -6.28 2.52
CA TRP A 512 -19.07 -6.63 1.33
C TRP A 512 -18.39 -6.18 0.03
N GLU A 513 -17.87 -4.96 -0.03
CA GLU A 513 -17.16 -4.44 -1.20
C GLU A 513 -15.91 -5.25 -1.51
N ARG A 514 -15.12 -5.60 -0.48
CA ARG A 514 -13.93 -6.44 -0.63
C ARG A 514 -14.30 -7.86 -1.05
N GLY A 515 -15.31 -8.47 -0.43
CA GLY A 515 -15.81 -9.80 -0.77
C GLY A 515 -16.37 -9.89 -2.20
N TRP A 516 -17.21 -8.92 -2.60
CA TRP A 516 -17.77 -8.86 -3.95
C TRP A 516 -16.70 -8.61 -5.01
N SER A 517 -15.70 -7.78 -4.70
CA SER A 517 -14.54 -7.57 -5.57
C SER A 517 -13.74 -8.87 -5.75
N PHE A 518 -13.57 -9.67 -4.69
CA PHE A 518 -12.96 -10.99 -4.76
C PHE A 518 -13.76 -11.93 -5.68
N ILE A 519 -15.06 -12.10 -5.45
CA ILE A 519 -15.94 -12.99 -6.25
C ILE A 519 -15.90 -12.62 -7.74
N LYS A 520 -16.08 -11.34 -8.09
CA LYS A 520 -16.10 -10.92 -9.51
C LYS A 520 -14.77 -11.12 -10.21
N ARG A 521 -13.65 -10.85 -9.53
CA ARG A 521 -12.32 -10.78 -10.17
C ARG A 521 -11.59 -12.10 -10.11
N ALA A 522 -11.50 -12.70 -8.92
CA ALA A 522 -10.91 -14.02 -8.77
C ALA A 522 -11.81 -15.05 -9.44
N GLY A 523 -13.13 -14.93 -9.27
CA GLY A 523 -14.08 -15.90 -9.80
C GLY A 523 -14.08 -16.02 -11.32
N THR A 524 -14.05 -14.90 -12.05
CA THR A 524 -14.02 -14.95 -13.52
C THR A 524 -12.73 -15.56 -14.06
N VAL A 525 -11.60 -15.26 -13.42
CA VAL A 525 -10.29 -15.78 -13.83
C VAL A 525 -10.13 -17.25 -13.46
N ILE A 526 -10.52 -17.65 -12.24
CA ILE A 526 -10.47 -19.04 -11.79
C ILE A 526 -11.38 -19.89 -12.67
N LEU A 527 -12.64 -19.51 -12.87
CA LEU A 527 -13.59 -20.23 -13.72
C LEU A 527 -13.08 -20.41 -15.16
N ALA A 528 -12.58 -19.34 -15.78
CA ALA A 528 -12.02 -19.43 -17.13
C ALA A 528 -10.84 -20.39 -17.17
N SER A 529 -10.01 -20.37 -16.14
CA SER A 529 -8.82 -21.21 -16.05
C SER A 529 -9.15 -22.67 -15.75
N THR A 530 -10.15 -22.98 -14.92
CA THR A 530 -10.58 -24.37 -14.68
C THR A 530 -11.16 -25.00 -15.93
N VAL A 531 -11.94 -24.26 -16.72
CA VAL A 531 -12.43 -24.74 -18.03
C VAL A 531 -11.28 -25.02 -18.99
N VAL A 532 -10.28 -24.14 -19.05
CA VAL A 532 -9.08 -24.36 -19.88
C VAL A 532 -8.28 -25.57 -19.40
N LEU A 533 -8.06 -25.71 -18.08
CA LEU A 533 -7.32 -26.84 -17.52
C LEU A 533 -8.05 -28.16 -17.73
N TRP A 534 -9.37 -28.20 -17.51
CA TRP A 534 -10.20 -29.35 -17.82
C TRP A 534 -10.02 -29.78 -19.28
N PHE A 535 -10.03 -28.83 -20.22
CA PHE A 535 -9.83 -29.14 -21.63
C PHE A 535 -8.41 -29.65 -21.93
N LEU A 536 -7.38 -28.98 -21.40
CA LEU A 536 -5.98 -29.36 -21.63
C LEU A 536 -5.64 -30.72 -21.00
N GLN A 537 -6.29 -31.08 -19.89
CA GLN A 537 -6.11 -32.33 -19.18
C GLN A 537 -6.89 -33.47 -19.83
N GLY A 538 -8.16 -33.22 -20.20
CA GLY A 538 -9.05 -34.24 -20.75
C GLY A 538 -8.82 -34.55 -22.22
N PHE A 539 -8.14 -33.69 -22.99
CA PHE A 539 -7.91 -33.88 -24.42
C PHE A 539 -6.42 -34.00 -24.78
N GLY A 540 -6.14 -34.75 -25.85
CA GLY A 540 -4.80 -35.02 -26.33
C GLY A 540 -4.81 -35.77 -27.66
N PHE A 541 -3.63 -36.21 -28.08
CA PHE A 541 -3.45 -36.96 -29.32
C PHE A 541 -3.14 -38.41 -29.00
N THR A 542 -4.08 -39.31 -29.28
CA THR A 542 -3.91 -40.77 -29.20
C THR A 542 -4.02 -41.35 -30.60
N ASP A 543 -3.05 -42.17 -31.01
CA ASP A 543 -3.00 -42.81 -32.33
C ASP A 543 -3.23 -41.86 -33.53
N GLY A 544 -2.71 -40.63 -33.45
CA GLY A 544 -2.82 -39.61 -34.50
C GLY A 544 -4.18 -38.93 -34.63
N LYS A 545 -5.12 -39.17 -33.70
CA LYS A 545 -6.43 -38.51 -33.64
C LYS A 545 -6.55 -37.66 -32.37
N PHE A 546 -7.16 -36.49 -32.51
CA PHE A 546 -7.49 -35.64 -31.38
C PHE A 546 -8.78 -36.13 -30.72
N GLY A 547 -8.74 -36.39 -29.42
CA GLY A 547 -9.88 -36.93 -28.69
C GLY A 547 -9.73 -36.79 -27.18
N MET A 548 -10.77 -37.22 -26.46
CA MET A 548 -10.74 -37.31 -25.00
C MET A 548 -9.84 -38.48 -24.60
N VAL A 549 -8.95 -38.24 -23.64
CA VAL A 549 -7.87 -39.16 -23.30
C VAL A 549 -8.16 -39.82 -21.94
N PRO A 550 -8.02 -41.15 -21.83
CA PRO A 550 -8.21 -41.86 -20.57
C PRO A 550 -7.00 -41.77 -19.61
N ASP A 551 -5.81 -41.44 -20.12
CA ASP A 551 -4.58 -41.24 -19.34
C ASP A 551 -4.03 -39.81 -19.46
N ASN A 552 -3.92 -39.12 -18.33
CA ASN A 552 -3.40 -37.75 -18.22
C ASN A 552 -1.97 -37.60 -18.79
N ASN A 553 -1.17 -38.66 -18.86
CA ASN A 553 0.20 -38.60 -19.41
C ASN A 553 0.25 -38.29 -20.91
N THR A 554 -0.82 -38.54 -21.66
CA THR A 554 -0.90 -38.26 -23.11
C THR A 554 -1.76 -37.03 -23.44
N SER A 555 -2.14 -36.27 -22.41
CA SER A 555 -2.90 -35.02 -22.53
C SER A 555 -2.07 -33.90 -23.18
N LEU A 556 -2.76 -32.88 -23.71
CA LEU A 556 -2.12 -31.64 -24.18
C LEU A 556 -1.33 -30.97 -23.04
N LEU A 557 -1.85 -31.04 -21.81
CA LEU A 557 -1.22 -30.47 -20.63
C LEU A 557 0.14 -31.12 -20.34
N ALA A 558 0.26 -32.45 -20.48
CA ALA A 558 1.52 -33.16 -20.34
C ALA A 558 2.54 -32.76 -21.43
N GLY A 559 2.08 -32.57 -22.67
CA GLY A 559 2.92 -32.08 -23.78
C GLY A 559 3.48 -30.68 -23.56
N ILE A 560 2.63 -29.74 -23.12
CA ILE A 560 3.04 -28.36 -22.78
C ILE A 560 3.97 -28.36 -21.54
N GLY A 561 3.61 -29.13 -20.51
CA GLY A 561 4.38 -29.28 -19.29
C GLY A 561 5.79 -29.80 -19.55
N GLY A 562 5.93 -30.87 -20.35
CA GLY A 562 7.22 -31.44 -20.73
C GLY A 562 8.07 -30.49 -21.57
N ALA A 563 7.47 -29.66 -22.41
CA ALA A 563 8.20 -28.66 -23.20
C ALA A 563 8.82 -27.54 -22.34
N ILE A 564 8.24 -27.24 -21.18
CA ILE A 564 8.68 -26.16 -20.30
C ILE A 564 9.51 -26.69 -19.11
N SER A 565 9.42 -27.98 -18.79
CA SER A 565 10.02 -28.57 -17.59
C SER A 565 11.55 -28.47 -17.54
N PHE A 566 12.21 -28.30 -18.70
CA PHE A 566 13.66 -28.06 -18.76
C PHE A 566 14.10 -26.80 -17.97
N LEU A 567 13.23 -25.79 -17.86
CA LEU A 567 13.52 -24.59 -17.07
C LEU A 567 13.62 -24.88 -15.57
N PHE A 568 12.90 -25.91 -15.11
CA PHE A 568 12.81 -26.32 -13.72
C PHE A 568 13.79 -27.44 -13.34
N ALA A 569 14.40 -28.11 -14.32
CA ALA A 569 15.41 -29.13 -14.10
C ALA A 569 16.60 -28.63 -13.24
N PRO A 570 17.16 -27.42 -13.43
CA PRO A 570 18.22 -26.89 -12.56
C PRO A 570 17.78 -26.64 -11.10
N LEU A 571 16.47 -26.60 -10.82
CA LEU A 571 15.91 -26.37 -9.49
C LEU A 571 15.50 -27.67 -8.79
N GLY A 572 15.66 -28.82 -9.45
CA GLY A 572 15.44 -30.16 -8.89
C GLY A 572 14.08 -30.77 -9.16
N PHE A 573 13.17 -30.07 -9.87
CA PHE A 573 11.81 -30.56 -10.15
C PHE A 573 11.45 -30.43 -11.63
N GLY A 574 12.38 -30.84 -12.51
CA GLY A 574 12.25 -30.78 -13.97
C GLY A 574 11.29 -31.81 -14.59
N THR A 575 10.45 -32.46 -13.81
CA THR A 575 9.37 -33.32 -14.29
C THR A 575 8.16 -32.48 -14.70
N TRP A 576 7.34 -32.99 -15.60
CA TRP A 576 6.24 -32.24 -16.17
C TRP A 576 5.12 -31.99 -15.14
N GLN A 577 4.90 -32.92 -14.20
CA GLN A 577 3.84 -32.82 -13.18
C GLN A 577 4.00 -31.59 -12.27
N PRO A 578 5.14 -31.37 -11.58
CA PRO A 578 5.34 -30.18 -10.77
C PRO A 578 5.51 -28.91 -11.58
N THR A 579 6.00 -29.01 -12.83
CA THR A 579 6.02 -27.87 -13.75
C THR A 579 4.60 -27.39 -14.03
N VAL A 580 3.70 -28.29 -14.42
CA VAL A 580 2.29 -28.00 -14.66
C VAL A 580 1.64 -27.49 -13.37
N ALA A 581 1.84 -28.15 -12.23
CA ALA A 581 1.29 -27.72 -10.95
C ALA A 581 1.75 -26.31 -10.56
N SER A 582 3.01 -25.94 -10.82
CA SER A 582 3.50 -24.57 -10.59
C SER A 582 2.80 -23.54 -11.48
N PHE A 583 2.51 -23.87 -12.74
CA PHE A 583 1.75 -22.99 -13.64
C PHE A 583 0.28 -22.88 -13.24
N THR A 584 -0.38 -24.00 -12.91
CA THR A 584 -1.77 -23.98 -12.43
C THR A 584 -1.88 -23.25 -11.09
N GLY A 585 -0.84 -23.34 -10.26
CA GLY A 585 -0.67 -22.56 -9.03
C GLY A 585 -0.61 -21.04 -9.23
N LEU A 586 -0.30 -20.54 -10.44
CA LEU A 586 -0.37 -19.10 -10.75
C LEU A 586 -1.81 -18.63 -10.98
N ILE A 587 -2.74 -19.53 -11.32
CA ILE A 587 -4.17 -19.21 -11.42
C ILE A 587 -4.72 -19.02 -10.00
N SER A 588 -4.60 -20.06 -9.19
CA SER A 588 -4.91 -20.07 -7.76
C SER A 588 -3.87 -20.92 -7.02
N LYS A 589 -3.35 -20.44 -5.90
CA LYS A 589 -2.21 -21.11 -5.24
C LYS A 589 -2.62 -22.42 -4.58
N GLU A 590 -3.87 -22.51 -4.12
CA GLU A 590 -4.45 -23.76 -3.60
C GLU A 590 -4.54 -24.86 -4.66
N ASN A 591 -4.71 -24.50 -5.95
CA ASN A 591 -4.83 -25.48 -7.04
C ASN A 591 -3.55 -26.26 -7.29
N PHE A 592 -2.40 -25.85 -6.72
CA PHE A 592 -1.15 -26.58 -6.87
C PHE A 592 -1.29 -28.03 -6.38
N VAL A 593 -1.83 -28.21 -5.16
CA VAL A 593 -2.00 -29.54 -4.54
C VAL A 593 -3.06 -30.33 -5.28
N GLY A 594 -4.22 -29.72 -5.58
CA GLY A 594 -5.28 -30.36 -6.35
C GLY A 594 -4.81 -30.82 -7.73
N THR A 595 -4.01 -30.01 -8.43
CA THR A 595 -3.44 -30.39 -9.73
C THR A 595 -2.55 -31.61 -9.60
N LEU A 596 -1.65 -31.66 -8.61
CA LEU A 596 -0.83 -32.85 -8.37
C LEU A 596 -1.71 -34.08 -8.05
N GLY A 597 -2.79 -33.89 -7.28
CA GLY A 597 -3.81 -34.90 -7.02
C GLY A 597 -4.34 -35.57 -8.28
N VAL A 598 -4.88 -34.76 -9.20
CA VAL A 598 -5.44 -35.29 -10.44
C VAL A 598 -4.36 -35.86 -11.36
N LEU A 599 -3.15 -35.29 -11.38
CA LEU A 599 -2.03 -35.80 -12.16
C LEU A 599 -1.52 -37.16 -11.65
N TYR A 600 -1.62 -37.43 -10.35
CA TYR A 600 -1.32 -38.75 -9.75
C TYR A 600 -2.51 -39.73 -9.75
N GLY A 601 -3.65 -39.35 -10.35
CA GLY A 601 -4.81 -40.23 -10.57
C GLY A 601 -5.86 -40.22 -9.46
N PHE A 602 -5.86 -39.22 -8.58
CA PHE A 602 -6.88 -39.05 -7.54
C PHE A 602 -7.94 -38.03 -7.98
N ALA A 603 -9.22 -38.37 -7.80
CA ALA A 603 -10.34 -37.51 -8.17
C ALA A 603 -10.51 -36.33 -7.19
N GLU A 604 -10.24 -36.56 -5.91
CA GLU A 604 -10.32 -35.57 -4.85
C GLU A 604 -9.17 -35.82 -3.87
N VAL A 605 -8.60 -34.74 -3.35
CA VAL A 605 -7.40 -34.76 -2.51
C VAL A 605 -7.61 -33.74 -1.41
N ALA A 606 -7.31 -34.12 -0.16
CA ALA A 606 -7.42 -33.21 0.99
C ALA A 606 -6.56 -31.96 0.78
N GLU A 607 -6.82 -30.87 1.53
CA GLU A 607 -6.06 -29.62 1.36
C GLU A 607 -4.53 -29.81 1.51
N THR A 608 -4.09 -30.74 2.35
CA THR A 608 -2.66 -31.10 2.56
C THR A 608 -2.17 -32.24 1.68
N GLY A 609 -3.05 -32.83 0.89
CA GLY A 609 -2.78 -33.90 -0.06
C GLY A 609 -2.26 -35.20 0.52
N ASP A 610 -2.80 -35.61 1.66
CA ASP A 610 -2.42 -36.81 2.39
C ASP A 610 -2.41 -38.06 1.50
N GLU A 611 -3.32 -38.12 0.52
CA GLU A 611 -3.48 -39.22 -0.42
C GLU A 611 -2.32 -39.37 -1.40
N ILE A 612 -1.63 -38.26 -1.73
CA ILE A 612 -0.52 -38.25 -2.69
C ILE A 612 0.86 -38.22 -2.04
N TRP A 613 0.96 -38.26 -0.71
CA TRP A 613 2.26 -38.20 -0.01
C TRP A 613 3.24 -39.29 -0.46
N ALA A 614 2.77 -40.51 -0.69
CA ALA A 614 3.61 -41.60 -1.16
C ALA A 614 4.18 -41.35 -2.57
N ASN A 615 3.37 -40.79 -3.47
CA ASN A 615 3.79 -40.43 -4.83
C ASN A 615 4.79 -39.26 -4.81
N ILE A 616 4.52 -38.25 -3.98
CA ILE A 616 5.45 -37.13 -3.77
C ILE A 616 6.78 -37.60 -3.20
N ALA A 617 6.76 -38.52 -2.23
CA ALA A 617 7.98 -39.08 -1.65
C ALA A 617 8.77 -39.96 -2.64
N ALA A 618 8.13 -40.49 -3.68
CA ALA A 618 8.79 -41.23 -4.76
C ALA A 618 9.40 -40.28 -5.81
N ASP A 619 8.71 -39.20 -6.16
CA ASP A 619 9.09 -38.29 -7.25
C ASP A 619 10.01 -37.14 -6.81
N PHE A 620 10.06 -36.84 -5.51
CA PHE A 620 10.88 -35.77 -4.96
C PHE A 620 11.88 -36.27 -3.91
N THR A 621 13.06 -35.64 -3.91
CA THR A 621 13.95 -35.66 -2.75
C THR A 621 13.51 -34.57 -1.77
N PRO A 622 13.88 -34.66 -0.47
CA PRO A 622 13.61 -33.59 0.48
C PRO A 622 14.12 -32.22 -0.01
N LEU A 623 15.29 -32.19 -0.67
CA LEU A 623 15.86 -30.95 -1.17
C LEU A 623 15.13 -30.41 -2.41
N SER A 624 14.75 -31.26 -3.36
CA SER A 624 14.00 -30.82 -4.54
C SER A 624 12.59 -30.36 -4.18
N ALA A 625 11.94 -31.01 -3.21
CA ALA A 625 10.66 -30.57 -2.66
C ALA A 625 10.77 -29.22 -1.96
N TYR A 626 11.79 -29.02 -1.13
CA TYR A 626 12.01 -27.75 -0.44
C TYR A 626 12.32 -26.62 -1.44
N SER A 627 13.08 -26.92 -2.50
CA SER A 627 13.33 -26.01 -3.61
C SER A 627 12.04 -25.63 -4.36
N CYS A 628 11.20 -26.61 -4.70
CA CYS A 628 9.90 -26.40 -5.32
C CYS A 628 8.97 -25.55 -4.43
N MET A 629 8.97 -25.81 -3.13
CA MET A 629 8.24 -25.01 -2.14
C MET A 629 8.70 -23.55 -2.15
N ILE A 630 10.01 -23.28 -2.10
CA ILE A 630 10.57 -21.91 -2.15
C ILE A 630 10.18 -21.21 -3.44
N PHE A 631 10.27 -21.90 -4.59
CA PHE A 631 9.87 -21.32 -5.87
C PHE A 631 8.39 -20.91 -5.83
N ASN A 632 7.49 -21.81 -5.45
CA ASN A 632 6.05 -21.52 -5.41
C ASN A 632 5.67 -20.49 -4.33
N LEU A 633 6.48 -20.40 -3.26
CA LEU A 633 6.35 -19.41 -2.20
C LEU A 633 6.70 -17.99 -2.67
N LEU A 634 7.80 -17.81 -3.41
CA LEU A 634 8.33 -16.50 -3.76
C LEU A 634 7.97 -16.03 -5.19
N CYS A 635 7.54 -16.94 -6.06
CA CYS A 635 7.21 -16.58 -7.45
C CYS A 635 5.98 -15.67 -7.53
N ALA A 636 5.60 -15.30 -8.76
CA ALA A 636 4.43 -14.47 -9.00
C ALA A 636 3.20 -14.99 -8.23
N PRO A 637 2.41 -14.08 -7.64
CA PRO A 637 1.23 -14.44 -6.87
C PRO A 637 0.12 -14.93 -7.81
N CYS A 638 -1.05 -15.30 -7.27
CA CYS A 638 -2.18 -15.71 -8.10
C CYS A 638 -2.63 -14.60 -9.08
N PHE A 639 -3.32 -14.96 -10.17
CA PHE A 639 -3.79 -14.00 -11.17
C PHE A 639 -4.68 -12.89 -10.57
N ALA A 640 -5.45 -13.20 -9.53
CA ALA A 640 -6.21 -12.20 -8.80
C ALA A 640 -5.31 -11.12 -8.18
N ALA A 641 -4.19 -11.53 -7.57
CA ALA A 641 -3.21 -10.61 -6.98
C ALA A 641 -2.41 -9.88 -8.06
N MET A 642 -2.04 -10.52 -9.18
CA MET A 642 -1.44 -9.84 -10.32
C MET A 642 -2.37 -8.75 -10.90
N GLY A 643 -3.67 -9.02 -10.94
CA GLY A 643 -4.69 -8.04 -11.33
C GLY A 643 -4.77 -6.86 -10.35
N ALA A 644 -4.59 -7.10 -9.04
CA ALA A 644 -4.47 -6.04 -8.04
C ALA A 644 -3.19 -5.21 -8.25
N ILE A 645 -2.04 -5.86 -8.46
CA ILE A 645 -0.75 -5.20 -8.77
C ILE A 645 -0.89 -4.29 -9.99
N LYS A 646 -1.50 -4.78 -11.07
CA LYS A 646 -1.75 -4.00 -12.28
C LYS A 646 -2.56 -2.73 -12.01
N ARG A 647 -3.57 -2.83 -11.15
CA ARG A 647 -4.44 -1.70 -10.78
C ARG A 647 -3.70 -0.67 -9.95
N GLU A 648 -2.96 -1.10 -8.92
CA GLU A 648 -2.27 -0.19 -8.00
C GLU A 648 -1.00 0.45 -8.60
N MET A 649 -0.39 -0.20 -9.60
CA MET A 649 0.74 0.36 -10.35
C MET A 649 0.31 1.29 -11.49
N ASN A 650 -0.96 1.20 -11.94
CA ASN A 650 -1.55 1.98 -13.03
C ASN A 650 -0.68 2.06 -14.31
N ASN A 651 0.19 1.07 -14.54
CA ASN A 651 1.12 1.02 -15.67
C ASN A 651 1.55 -0.43 -15.95
N GLY A 652 1.31 -0.88 -17.19
CA GLY A 652 1.63 -2.25 -17.61
C GLY A 652 3.12 -2.57 -17.58
N LYS A 653 4.00 -1.59 -17.85
CA LYS A 653 5.46 -1.78 -17.77
C LYS A 653 5.89 -2.06 -16.32
N TRP A 654 5.37 -1.29 -15.37
CA TRP A 654 5.65 -1.50 -13.95
C TRP A 654 5.12 -2.84 -13.44
N THR A 655 3.94 -3.24 -13.92
CA THR A 655 3.36 -4.55 -13.62
C THR A 655 4.27 -5.69 -14.09
N ALA A 656 4.79 -5.60 -15.32
CA ALA A 656 5.72 -6.59 -15.87
C ALA A 656 7.06 -6.61 -15.11
N ILE A 657 7.60 -5.45 -14.72
CA ILE A 657 8.80 -5.36 -13.88
C ILE A 657 8.57 -6.04 -12.53
N ALA A 658 7.42 -5.82 -11.90
CA ALA A 658 7.09 -6.41 -10.60
C ALA A 658 7.01 -7.94 -10.68
N ILE A 659 6.24 -8.46 -11.63
CA ILE A 659 6.08 -9.91 -11.84
C ILE A 659 7.42 -10.54 -12.24
N GLY A 660 8.16 -9.90 -13.14
CA GLY A 660 9.49 -10.35 -13.57
C GLY A 660 10.48 -10.40 -12.41
N TYR A 661 10.47 -9.40 -11.53
CA TYR A 661 11.30 -9.38 -10.33
C TYR A 661 10.95 -10.52 -9.36
N MET A 662 9.66 -10.74 -9.09
CA MET A 662 9.20 -11.83 -8.21
C MET A 662 9.63 -13.21 -8.76
N CYS A 663 9.41 -13.47 -10.05
CA CYS A 663 9.80 -14.72 -10.69
C CYS A 663 11.32 -14.90 -10.71
N LEU A 664 12.08 -13.85 -11.01
CA LEU A 664 13.55 -13.91 -11.01
C LEU A 664 14.09 -14.20 -9.62
N LEU A 665 13.58 -13.51 -8.58
CA LEU A 665 14.00 -13.73 -7.20
C LEU A 665 13.68 -15.18 -6.76
N ALA A 666 12.48 -15.67 -7.07
CA ALA A 666 12.07 -17.03 -6.74
C ALA A 666 12.96 -18.07 -7.42
N TYR A 667 13.24 -17.89 -8.71
CA TYR A 667 14.11 -18.78 -9.48
C TYR A 667 15.54 -18.77 -8.94
N CYS A 668 16.12 -17.59 -8.72
CA CYS A 668 17.47 -17.47 -8.15
C CYS A 668 17.58 -18.10 -6.77
N THR A 669 16.59 -17.89 -5.89
CA THR A 669 16.60 -18.43 -4.52
C THR A 669 16.48 -19.95 -4.53
N SER A 670 15.55 -20.50 -5.32
CA SER A 670 15.35 -21.95 -5.45
C SER A 670 16.54 -22.63 -6.14
N LEU A 671 17.15 -22.01 -7.16
CA LEU A 671 18.38 -22.48 -7.79
C LEU A 671 19.55 -22.57 -6.80
N VAL A 672 19.76 -21.52 -5.99
CA VAL A 672 20.81 -21.47 -4.97
C VAL A 672 20.61 -22.58 -3.94
N VAL A 673 19.38 -22.74 -3.43
CA VAL A 673 19.07 -23.75 -2.41
C VAL A 673 19.28 -25.17 -2.95
N TYR A 674 18.78 -25.48 -4.15
CA TYR A 674 18.92 -26.82 -4.72
C TYR A 674 20.36 -27.16 -5.11
N GLN A 675 21.04 -26.28 -5.84
CA GLN A 675 22.37 -26.57 -6.37
C GLN A 675 23.44 -26.60 -5.27
N ILE A 676 23.42 -25.61 -4.36
CA ILE A 676 24.41 -25.55 -3.28
C ILE A 676 24.06 -26.58 -2.20
N GLY A 677 22.78 -26.70 -1.82
CA GLY A 677 22.32 -27.73 -0.88
C GLY A 677 22.64 -29.14 -1.40
N GLY A 678 22.45 -29.37 -2.70
CA GLY A 678 22.67 -30.66 -3.34
C GLY A 678 24.14 -31.06 -3.38
N LEU A 679 25.06 -30.10 -3.46
CA LEU A 679 26.49 -30.35 -3.31
C LEU A 679 26.84 -30.79 -1.88
N PHE A 680 26.20 -30.21 -0.86
CA PHE A 680 26.42 -30.59 0.54
C PHE A 680 25.83 -31.95 0.88
N THR A 681 24.67 -32.30 0.32
CA THR A 681 24.01 -33.61 0.54
C THR A 681 24.58 -34.72 -0.35
N GLY A 682 25.38 -34.37 -1.37
CA GLY A 682 25.90 -35.31 -2.37
C GLY A 682 24.90 -35.70 -3.46
N GLU A 683 23.71 -35.07 -3.49
CA GLU A 683 22.66 -35.31 -4.46
C GLU A 683 22.98 -34.70 -5.85
N VAL A 684 23.74 -33.59 -5.86
CA VAL A 684 24.13 -32.88 -7.08
C VAL A 684 25.64 -32.96 -7.26
N THR A 685 26.08 -33.30 -8.47
CA THR A 685 27.49 -33.25 -8.84
C THR A 685 27.89 -31.84 -9.27
N PHE A 686 29.14 -31.43 -9.00
CA PHE A 686 29.63 -30.11 -9.37
C PHE A 686 29.58 -29.93 -10.89
N GLY A 687 28.74 -29.00 -11.36
CA GLY A 687 28.53 -28.74 -12.77
C GLY A 687 28.17 -27.28 -13.07
N LEU A 688 27.71 -27.02 -14.29
CA LEU A 688 27.37 -25.67 -14.75
C LEU A 688 26.26 -25.02 -13.90
N GLY A 689 25.27 -25.80 -13.47
CA GLY A 689 24.20 -25.33 -12.56
C GLY A 689 24.74 -24.83 -11.22
N SER A 690 25.72 -25.54 -10.64
CA SER A 690 26.36 -25.15 -9.39
C SER A 690 27.20 -23.88 -9.55
N VAL A 691 27.94 -23.74 -10.66
CA VAL A 691 28.70 -22.51 -10.96
C VAL A 691 27.77 -21.30 -11.08
N VAL A 692 26.65 -21.45 -11.78
CA VAL A 692 25.64 -20.38 -11.89
C VAL A 692 25.06 -20.05 -10.52
N ALA A 693 24.75 -21.05 -9.68
CA ALA A 693 24.24 -20.83 -8.33
C ALA A 693 25.23 -20.03 -7.45
N PHE A 694 26.53 -20.37 -7.47
CA PHE A 694 27.56 -19.59 -6.77
C PHE A 694 27.69 -18.17 -7.31
N ALA A 695 27.62 -17.98 -8.63
CA ALA A 695 27.67 -16.66 -9.24
C ALA A 695 26.45 -15.81 -8.85
N VAL A 696 25.24 -16.39 -8.84
CA VAL A 696 24.00 -15.74 -8.40
C VAL A 696 24.09 -15.37 -6.92
N LEU A 697 24.59 -16.26 -6.05
CA LEU A 697 24.79 -15.98 -4.64
C LEU A 697 25.80 -14.84 -4.43
N ALA A 698 26.96 -14.90 -5.10
CA ALA A 698 27.97 -13.85 -5.02
C ALA A 698 27.44 -12.50 -5.52
N PHE A 699 26.66 -12.50 -6.60
CA PHE A 699 26.02 -11.30 -7.13
C PHE A 699 24.97 -10.74 -6.16
N ALA A 700 24.13 -11.59 -5.56
CA ALA A 700 23.15 -11.17 -4.56
C ALA A 700 23.83 -10.57 -3.32
N LEU A 701 24.90 -11.20 -2.82
CA LEU A 701 25.71 -10.68 -1.71
C LEU A 701 26.38 -9.35 -2.06
N TYR A 702 26.92 -9.22 -3.27
CA TYR A 702 27.47 -7.96 -3.76
C TYR A 702 26.41 -6.84 -3.79
N LEU A 703 25.20 -7.11 -4.31
CA LEU A 703 24.10 -6.13 -4.29
C LEU A 703 23.67 -5.75 -2.86
N LEU A 704 23.72 -6.71 -1.94
CA LEU A 704 23.35 -6.50 -0.54
C LEU A 704 24.38 -5.67 0.23
N VAL A 705 25.68 -5.84 -0.05
CA VAL A 705 26.78 -5.16 0.68
C VAL A 705 27.24 -3.87 -0.01
N ARG A 706 27.05 -3.71 -1.33
CA ARG A 706 27.51 -2.50 -2.05
C ARG A 706 26.94 -1.22 -1.41
N PRO A 707 27.74 -0.15 -1.27
CA PRO A 707 27.23 1.12 -0.76
C PRO A 707 26.14 1.66 -1.71
N ASN A 708 25.13 2.31 -1.14
CA ASN A 708 24.11 2.97 -1.94
C ASN A 708 24.74 4.21 -2.58
N LYS A 709 24.91 4.21 -3.91
CA LYS A 709 25.45 5.36 -4.65
C LYS A 709 24.54 6.59 -4.59
N TYR A 710 23.31 6.42 -4.13
CA TYR A 710 22.30 7.47 -4.03
C TYR A 710 22.05 7.95 -2.58
N ASP A 711 22.83 7.47 -1.60
CA ASP A 711 22.75 7.89 -0.18
C ASP A 711 23.72 9.05 0.18
N GLU A 712 24.39 9.69 -0.79
CA GLU A 712 25.46 10.68 -0.52
C GLU A 712 25.02 11.99 0.16
N THR A 713 23.77 12.11 0.62
CA THR A 713 23.24 13.29 1.32
C THR A 713 22.80 13.00 2.77
N HIS A 714 23.53 12.21 3.57
CA HIS A 714 23.34 12.25 5.03
C HIS A 714 24.61 12.07 5.89
N VAL A 715 24.79 13.03 6.79
CA VAL A 715 25.67 13.01 7.95
C VAL A 715 25.27 11.85 8.87
N ARG A 716 26.21 10.95 9.17
CA ARG A 716 26.04 9.97 10.24
C ARG A 716 25.94 10.71 11.57
N LEU A 717 24.73 10.85 12.11
CA LEU A 717 24.51 11.24 13.50
C LEU A 717 25.23 10.25 14.42
N ASP A 718 26.40 10.67 14.90
CA ASP A 718 27.20 9.92 15.88
C ASP A 718 26.52 10.01 17.24
N THR A 719 25.59 9.08 17.48
CA THR A 719 24.84 8.93 18.74
C THR A 719 25.72 8.86 19.99
N ARG A 720 27.04 8.61 19.88
CA ARG A 720 27.97 8.67 21.01
C ARG A 720 28.23 10.09 21.51
N LYS A 721 28.16 11.13 20.67
CA LYS A 721 28.40 12.51 21.10
C LYS A 721 27.23 13.10 21.91
N LEU A 722 25.99 12.69 21.62
CA LEU A 722 24.77 13.13 22.32
C LEU A 722 24.63 12.56 23.74
N VAL A 723 25.32 11.46 24.07
CA VAL A 723 25.29 10.87 25.42
C VAL A 723 26.28 11.56 26.36
N ASN A 724 27.32 12.22 25.81
CA ASN A 724 28.32 12.94 26.60
C ASN A 724 27.98 14.42 26.83
N SER A 725 26.82 14.90 26.36
CA SER A 725 26.34 16.28 26.58
C SER A 725 25.10 16.36 27.47
N LYS A 726 24.92 15.40 28.39
CA LYS A 726 23.95 15.52 29.49
C LYS A 726 24.62 15.94 30.77
#